data_AF-A0A350M3W0-F1
#
_entry.id   AF-A0A350M3W0-F1
#
_cell.length_a   1.000
_cell.length_b   1.000
_cell.length_c   1.000
_cell.angle_alpha   90.00
_cell.angle_beta   90.00
_cell.angle_gamma   90.00
#
_symmetry.space_group_name_H-M   'P 1'
#
loop_
_entity.id
_entity.type
_entity.pdbx_description
1 polymer ?
#
loop_
_entity_poly.entity_id
_entity_poly.type
_entity_poly.pdbx_seq_one_letter_code
_entity_poly.pdbx_strand_id
1 'polypeptide(L)'
;MKLNLKGLFCLFLGLFMSLNGLVAQTKYESEADMIKAADDLYENGQYVNAMPLFSQLVSLYPKEASYNMKYGVCLLHAERDKAECLKYLKYAAGKSEADPISNYYYGEALHRNYELNKAIKYYSKFKSLGNAKKVASLDVDRKIEMCNNGKALLSNVLDLNVLEKKEINREEFFRIYELGEIGGKIIVKPDEFKSKLDLKLGETSLIYLPEEARELYMSGYGDDKSKGLEIFRLRKSASGDWGSPENIGSPVNTDYDEDYPFMHPDGSLYFASKGHNSMGGYDLFKSSYNESTGTWSQPENLNFAISSTFDDILFISDFKNQLAYFASDRSSIDGKIVVYRVQISRKPFDLAFIKGKFISESESEIKSAKITIYDLEENSKVGTYFTDKESGAYDIQFPKSGRSYKFVVETDENSPVHTGKVDIPEQQDLASLKQEIRLVGSGENQKLVIKNLFDPSSKTGVDEESMLALLKSASNLEVNSSFDDVMKEISGQPDIKASELNKPGELESISEQHKALKVEMTELANQLSLDLNELEIAIEFGYKYSFDKSKKADEMYDKVEELRLKMENENDPETKESTLNQLLKKRSELEPIASDAIVSFDFTESLLNEFEEKKNDQDRIKKSLSEIKSKGDNLSDEEMQNDLKDFGPKIQDLKGMKSVYEMAPERYKELIDGNNEKLGKQESYYNDISSDLNSLKDEIKRLNEKIDATTNKKAKSQLSAEKGAKEIDLEDLTYEYKEVKDKYQKLKIEKRSLESDARQLSGFITTVKSQRQLVGRLDEDESAELAKLIEYFKEQRYIEDVIGKEYQEFIASGSSDQDLNKAQYYAAVDNS
;
A
#
# COMPACT_ATOMS: atom_id res chain seq x y z
N MET A 1 0.67 48.67 -60.88
CA MET A 1 -0.46 49.39 -60.27
C MET A 1 -0.43 49.06 -58.77
N LYS A 2 -0.06 50.02 -57.93
CA LYS A 2 0.01 49.86 -56.47
C LYS A 2 -1.43 49.72 -55.94
N LEU A 3 -1.82 48.53 -55.49
CA LEU A 3 -2.93 48.40 -54.55
C LEU A 3 -2.37 48.14 -53.15
N ASN A 4 -2.91 48.92 -52.22
CA ASN A 4 -2.35 49.28 -50.95
C ASN A 4 -2.56 48.15 -49.92
N LEU A 5 -1.54 47.30 -49.76
CA LEU A 5 -1.52 46.18 -48.79
C LEU A 5 -1.69 46.61 -47.33
N LYS A 6 -1.60 47.91 -47.03
CA LYS A 6 -1.80 48.44 -45.67
C LYS A 6 -3.28 48.54 -45.26
N GLY A 7 -4.22 48.55 -46.21
CA GLY A 7 -5.67 48.61 -45.91
C GLY A 7 -6.29 47.28 -45.50
N LEU A 8 -5.74 46.15 -45.98
CA LEU A 8 -6.28 44.82 -45.68
C LEU A 8 -5.77 44.27 -44.33
N PHE A 9 -4.57 44.69 -43.92
CA PHE A 9 -4.00 44.30 -42.62
C PHE A 9 -4.69 45.02 -41.44
N CYS A 10 -5.19 46.25 -41.63
CA CYS A 10 -5.96 46.96 -40.60
C CYS A 10 -7.41 46.44 -40.46
N LEU A 11 -7.98 45.81 -41.49
CA LEU A 11 -9.31 45.19 -41.41
C LEU A 11 -9.28 43.80 -40.75
N PHE A 12 -8.15 43.09 -40.83
CA PHE A 12 -7.95 41.84 -40.07
C PHE A 12 -7.52 42.08 -38.61
N LEU A 13 -6.77 43.16 -38.32
CA LEU A 13 -6.48 43.55 -36.92
C LEU A 13 -7.70 44.17 -36.20
N GLY A 14 -8.64 44.77 -36.95
CA GLY A 14 -9.87 45.36 -36.40
C GLY A 14 -11.00 44.36 -36.12
N LEU A 15 -10.95 43.15 -36.68
CA LEU A 15 -11.91 42.07 -36.42
C LEU A 15 -11.39 40.98 -35.48
N PHE A 16 -10.08 40.95 -35.21
CA PHE A 16 -9.50 40.10 -34.15
C PHE A 16 -9.47 40.77 -32.76
N MET A 17 -9.75 42.07 -32.69
CA MET A 17 -9.90 42.83 -31.42
C MET A 17 -11.34 43.03 -30.97
N SER A 18 -12.33 42.41 -31.63
CA SER A 18 -13.75 42.50 -31.24
C SER A 18 -14.40 41.15 -30.88
N LEU A 19 -13.62 40.08 -30.75
CA LEU A 19 -14.12 38.77 -30.28
C LEU A 19 -13.42 38.23 -29.01
N ASN A 20 -12.45 38.97 -28.46
CA ASN A 20 -11.89 38.71 -27.13
C ASN A 20 -12.30 39.84 -26.19
N GLY A 21 -13.57 39.84 -25.79
CA GLY A 21 -14.15 40.89 -24.96
C GLY A 21 -15.50 40.49 -24.40
N LEU A 22 -15.62 39.26 -23.90
CA LEU A 22 -16.78 38.85 -23.11
C LEU A 22 -16.39 37.82 -22.04
N VAL A 23 -15.30 38.06 -21.32
CA VAL A 23 -15.43 37.92 -19.86
C VAL A 23 -16.07 39.23 -19.45
N ALA A 24 -17.40 39.25 -19.38
CA ALA A 24 -18.06 40.28 -18.62
C ALA A 24 -17.41 40.22 -17.22
N GLN A 25 -16.69 41.26 -16.82
CA GLN A 25 -16.59 41.54 -15.40
C GLN A 25 -18.04 41.70 -14.96
N THR A 26 -18.64 40.64 -14.41
CA THR A 26 -19.91 40.71 -13.71
C THR A 26 -19.67 41.68 -12.58
N LYS A 27 -19.98 42.95 -12.85
CA LYS A 27 -19.91 44.01 -11.88
C LYS A 27 -21.13 43.78 -11.01
N TYR A 28 -20.96 42.96 -9.97
CA TYR A 28 -22.02 42.72 -8.99
C TYR A 28 -22.50 44.07 -8.45
N GLU A 29 -23.82 44.23 -8.35
CA GLU A 29 -24.44 45.50 -7.97
C GLU A 29 -24.09 45.88 -6.52
N SER A 30 -23.81 44.89 -5.68
CA SER A 30 -23.28 45.04 -4.33
C SER A 30 -22.32 43.91 -3.95
N GLU A 31 -21.57 44.10 -2.86
CA GLU A 31 -20.74 43.05 -2.24
C GLU A 31 -21.58 41.85 -1.77
N ALA A 32 -22.79 42.09 -1.26
CA ALA A 32 -23.70 41.04 -0.83
C ALA A 32 -24.13 40.14 -2.01
N ASP A 33 -24.33 40.71 -3.19
CA ASP A 33 -24.67 39.95 -4.40
C ASP A 33 -23.50 39.08 -4.86
N MET A 34 -22.27 39.56 -4.71
CA MET A 34 -21.06 38.79 -5.00
C MET A 34 -20.90 37.61 -4.04
N ILE A 35 -21.09 37.83 -2.73
CA ILE A 35 -21.00 36.77 -1.71
C ILE A 35 -22.05 35.70 -2.01
N LYS A 36 -23.29 36.11 -2.28
CA LYS A 36 -24.37 35.18 -2.62
C LYS A 36 -24.04 34.38 -3.88
N ALA A 37 -23.56 35.03 -4.94
CA ALA A 37 -23.18 34.33 -6.16
C ALA A 37 -22.03 33.35 -5.92
N ALA A 38 -21.04 33.70 -5.10
CA ALA A 38 -19.93 32.82 -4.74
C ALA A 38 -20.43 31.58 -3.96
N ASP A 39 -21.31 31.80 -2.99
CA ASP A 39 -21.91 30.73 -2.19
C ASP A 39 -22.80 29.81 -3.04
N ASP A 40 -23.65 30.37 -3.91
CA ASP A 40 -24.50 29.60 -4.83
C ASP A 40 -23.64 28.71 -5.76
N LEU A 41 -22.54 29.23 -6.30
CA LEU A 41 -21.61 28.45 -7.13
C LEU A 41 -20.92 27.34 -6.33
N TYR A 42 -20.50 27.64 -5.10
CA TYR A 42 -19.84 26.68 -4.20
C TYR A 42 -20.76 25.53 -3.81
N GLU A 43 -21.99 25.83 -3.41
CA GLU A 43 -22.98 24.84 -2.98
C GLU A 43 -23.41 23.92 -4.13
N ASN A 44 -23.36 24.42 -5.37
CA ASN A 44 -23.60 23.63 -6.58
C ASN A 44 -22.35 22.90 -7.10
N GLY A 45 -21.22 22.91 -6.36
CA GLY A 45 -19.98 22.24 -6.73
C GLY A 45 -19.25 22.87 -7.92
N GLN A 46 -19.63 24.08 -8.35
CA GLN A 46 -19.02 24.79 -9.47
C GLN A 46 -17.74 25.52 -9.04
N TYR A 47 -16.78 24.76 -8.51
CA TYR A 47 -15.59 25.30 -7.83
C TYR A 47 -14.72 26.17 -8.74
N VAL A 48 -14.59 25.83 -10.02
CA VAL A 48 -13.84 26.63 -11.01
C VAL A 48 -14.44 28.03 -11.16
N ASN A 49 -15.76 28.14 -11.13
CA ASN A 49 -16.47 29.43 -11.24
C ASN A 49 -16.51 30.19 -9.91
N ALA A 50 -16.58 29.48 -8.78
CA ALA A 50 -16.59 30.08 -7.44
C ALA A 50 -15.20 30.64 -7.04
N MET A 51 -14.13 29.99 -7.49
CA MET A 51 -12.73 30.30 -7.15
C MET A 51 -12.36 31.79 -7.32
N PRO A 52 -12.60 32.47 -8.45
CA PRO A 52 -12.25 33.89 -8.60
C PRO A 52 -13.00 34.80 -7.62
N LEU A 53 -14.25 34.48 -7.28
CA LEU A 53 -15.03 35.28 -6.32
C LEU A 53 -14.50 35.12 -4.90
N PHE A 54 -14.19 33.88 -4.48
CA PHE A 54 -13.57 33.66 -3.17
C PHE A 54 -12.14 34.19 -3.08
N SER A 55 -11.36 34.17 -4.18
CA SER A 55 -10.06 34.84 -4.22
C SER A 55 -10.19 36.34 -3.93
N GLN A 56 -11.19 37.00 -4.55
CA GLN A 56 -11.49 38.40 -4.29
C GLN A 56 -11.91 38.63 -2.83
N LEU A 57 -12.79 37.78 -2.28
CA LEU A 57 -13.23 37.88 -0.89
C LEU A 57 -12.08 37.67 0.11
N VAL A 58 -11.19 36.72 -0.12
CA VAL A 58 -9.99 36.51 0.72
C VAL A 58 -9.02 37.70 0.62
N SER A 59 -8.93 38.35 -0.55
CA SER A 59 -8.11 39.55 -0.71
C SER A 59 -8.66 40.74 0.07
N LEU A 60 -9.98 40.89 0.13
CA LEU A 60 -10.67 41.94 0.89
C LEU A 60 -10.69 41.65 2.40
N TYR A 61 -10.83 40.38 2.77
CA TYR A 61 -11.02 39.91 4.15
C TYR A 61 -10.06 38.77 4.49
N PRO A 62 -8.73 39.00 4.47
CA PRO A 62 -7.74 37.93 4.60
C PRO A 62 -7.77 37.20 5.94
N LYS A 63 -8.38 37.81 6.96
CA LYS A 63 -8.49 37.22 8.30
C LYS A 63 -9.73 36.35 8.51
N GLU A 64 -10.69 36.41 7.60
CA GLU A 64 -11.97 35.70 7.72
C GLU A 64 -11.77 34.19 7.44
N ALA A 65 -12.03 33.36 8.45
CA ALA A 65 -11.76 31.93 8.36
C ALA A 65 -12.66 31.24 7.32
N SER A 66 -13.93 31.65 7.22
CA SER A 66 -14.90 31.06 6.29
C SER A 66 -14.49 31.26 4.82
N TYR A 67 -14.05 32.47 4.45
CA TYR A 67 -13.60 32.74 3.08
C TYR A 67 -12.29 32.03 2.74
N ASN A 68 -11.34 31.96 3.68
CA ASN A 68 -10.13 31.17 3.51
C ASN A 68 -10.47 29.68 3.31
N MET A 69 -11.41 29.13 4.07
CA MET A 69 -11.86 27.75 3.91
C MET A 69 -12.47 27.52 2.52
N LYS A 70 -13.49 28.30 2.13
CA LYS A 70 -14.18 28.13 0.84
C LYS A 70 -13.24 28.34 -0.34
N TYR A 71 -12.35 29.34 -0.27
CA TYR A 71 -11.33 29.54 -1.30
C TYR A 71 -10.36 28.36 -1.38
N GLY A 72 -9.91 27.84 -0.24
CA GLY A 72 -9.06 26.65 -0.18
C GLY A 72 -9.73 25.42 -0.81
N VAL A 73 -11.00 25.18 -0.53
CA VAL A 73 -11.77 24.08 -1.17
C VAL A 73 -11.90 24.33 -2.67
N CYS A 74 -12.16 25.57 -3.11
CA CYS A 74 -12.16 25.88 -4.53
C CYS A 74 -10.83 25.54 -5.20
N LEU A 75 -9.69 25.93 -4.61
CA LEU A 75 -8.36 25.58 -5.11
C LEU A 75 -8.15 24.06 -5.17
N LEU A 76 -8.60 23.33 -4.14
CA LEU A 76 -8.48 21.86 -4.07
C LEU A 76 -9.17 21.15 -5.25
N HIS A 77 -10.27 21.69 -5.76
CA HIS A 77 -11.00 21.08 -6.88
C HIS A 77 -10.66 21.72 -8.25
N ALA A 78 -10.39 23.02 -8.30
CA ALA A 78 -10.24 23.76 -9.54
C ALA A 78 -8.81 23.78 -10.12
N GLU A 79 -7.77 23.72 -9.28
CA GLU A 79 -6.37 23.82 -9.75
C GLU A 79 -5.75 22.45 -10.01
N ARG A 80 -4.74 22.36 -10.89
CA ARG A 80 -4.00 21.09 -11.08
C ARG A 80 -3.10 20.78 -9.88
N ASP A 81 -2.36 21.79 -9.43
CA ASP A 81 -1.52 21.70 -8.24
C ASP A 81 -2.36 21.93 -6.99
N LYS A 82 -2.47 20.89 -6.16
CA LYS A 82 -3.28 20.91 -4.94
C LYS A 82 -2.52 21.45 -3.73
N ALA A 83 -1.26 21.88 -3.86
CA ALA A 83 -0.48 22.38 -2.73
C ALA A 83 -0.94 23.75 -2.25
N GLU A 84 -1.37 24.63 -3.16
CA GLU A 84 -1.69 26.03 -2.83
C GLU A 84 -2.90 26.15 -1.88
N CYS A 85 -3.83 25.20 -1.91
CA CYS A 85 -4.98 25.20 -0.99
C CYS A 85 -4.55 25.01 0.48
N LEU A 86 -3.42 24.34 0.74
CA LEU A 86 -2.98 23.97 2.09
C LEU A 86 -2.82 25.20 2.98
N LYS A 87 -2.30 26.31 2.45
CA LYS A 87 -2.08 27.53 3.26
C LYS A 87 -3.40 28.14 3.74
N TYR A 88 -4.43 28.14 2.90
CA TYR A 88 -5.74 28.72 3.20
C TYR A 88 -6.54 27.82 4.14
N LEU A 89 -6.53 26.50 3.88
CA LEU A 89 -7.22 25.51 4.71
C LEU A 89 -6.55 25.35 6.08
N LYS A 90 -5.22 25.38 6.15
CA LYS A 90 -4.46 25.41 7.41
C LYS A 90 -4.82 26.65 8.23
N TYR A 91 -4.91 27.82 7.58
CA TYR A 91 -5.30 29.06 8.26
C TYR A 91 -6.70 28.94 8.86
N ALA A 92 -7.68 28.45 8.10
CA ALA A 92 -9.05 28.27 8.57
C ALA A 92 -9.13 27.26 9.72
N ALA A 93 -8.54 26.07 9.58
CA ALA A 93 -8.57 25.01 10.60
C ALA A 93 -7.81 25.37 11.90
N GLY A 94 -6.93 26.39 11.85
CA GLY A 94 -6.18 26.89 12.99
C GLY A 94 -6.90 27.92 13.86
N LYS A 95 -8.11 28.37 13.49
CA LYS A 95 -8.88 29.34 14.27
C LYS A 95 -9.80 28.67 15.27
N SER A 96 -9.86 29.21 16.48
CA SER A 96 -10.74 28.74 17.56
C SER A 96 -12.23 28.87 17.22
N GLU A 97 -12.56 29.88 16.43
CA GLU A 97 -13.91 30.26 16.01
C GLU A 97 -14.34 29.66 14.67
N ALA A 98 -13.46 28.92 13.98
CA ALA A 98 -13.79 28.32 12.69
C ALA A 98 -14.77 27.16 12.82
N ASP A 99 -15.60 26.98 11.80
CA ASP A 99 -16.48 25.82 11.67
C ASP A 99 -15.63 24.53 11.72
N PRO A 100 -16.00 23.53 12.56
CA PRO A 100 -15.31 22.25 12.62
C PRO A 100 -15.04 21.60 11.26
N ILE A 101 -15.91 21.80 10.25
CA ILE A 101 -15.72 21.28 8.88
C ILE A 101 -14.43 21.76 8.22
N SER A 102 -13.85 22.88 8.68
CA SER A 102 -12.53 23.34 8.24
C SER A 102 -11.44 22.28 8.48
N ASN A 103 -11.55 21.49 9.57
CA ASN A 103 -10.63 20.39 9.83
C ASN A 103 -10.80 19.25 8.82
N TYR A 104 -12.03 18.96 8.38
CA TYR A 104 -12.28 17.96 7.32
C TYR A 104 -11.60 18.36 6.02
N TYR A 105 -11.86 19.58 5.54
CA TYR A 105 -11.30 20.04 4.26
C TYR A 105 -9.79 20.19 4.33
N TYR A 106 -9.23 20.60 5.47
CA TYR A 106 -7.78 20.58 5.62
C TYR A 106 -7.21 19.16 5.65
N GLY A 107 -7.90 18.21 6.29
CA GLY A 107 -7.58 16.78 6.20
C GLY A 107 -7.59 16.26 4.77
N GLU A 108 -8.60 16.63 3.97
CA GLU A 108 -8.70 16.27 2.55
C GLU A 108 -7.59 16.88 1.70
N ALA A 109 -7.25 18.14 1.94
CA ALA A 109 -6.12 18.77 1.27
C ALA A 109 -4.80 18.07 1.61
N LEU A 110 -4.57 17.71 2.87
CA LEU A 110 -3.39 16.96 3.30
C LEU A 110 -3.37 15.56 2.67
N HIS A 111 -4.52 14.87 2.63
CA HIS A 111 -4.66 13.55 2.02
C HIS A 111 -4.30 13.60 0.54
N ARG A 112 -4.89 14.51 -0.23
CA ARG A 112 -4.60 14.72 -1.66
C ARG A 112 -3.18 15.20 -1.96
N ASN A 113 -2.45 15.65 -0.93
CA ASN A 113 -1.05 16.05 -1.01
C ASN A 113 -0.10 14.99 -0.41
N TYR A 114 -0.58 13.77 -0.14
CA TYR A 114 0.18 12.65 0.44
C TYR A 114 0.71 12.89 1.87
N GLU A 115 0.23 13.91 2.58
CA GLU A 115 0.54 14.17 3.99
C GLU A 115 -0.36 13.34 4.93
N LEU A 116 -0.33 12.01 4.74
CA LEU A 116 -1.34 11.07 5.25
C LEU A 116 -1.47 11.06 6.79
N ASN A 117 -0.36 11.15 7.52
CA ASN A 117 -0.40 11.22 8.99
C ASN A 117 -1.12 12.47 9.49
N LYS A 118 -0.87 13.62 8.83
CA LYS A 118 -1.54 14.88 9.18
C LYS A 118 -3.00 14.83 8.76
N ALA A 119 -3.32 14.22 7.61
CA ALA A 119 -4.69 14.02 7.18
C ALA A 119 -5.51 13.24 8.21
N ILE A 120 -5.00 12.10 8.69
CA ILE A 120 -5.61 11.30 9.77
C ILE A 120 -5.88 12.16 11.00
N LYS A 121 -4.89 12.93 11.45
CA LYS A 121 -5.04 13.84 12.60
C LYS A 121 -6.22 14.80 12.43
N TYR A 122 -6.34 15.44 11.27
CA TYR A 122 -7.38 16.44 11.03
C TYR A 122 -8.76 15.82 10.74
N TYR A 123 -8.81 14.64 10.13
CA TYR A 123 -10.05 13.86 10.03
C TYR A 123 -10.54 13.41 11.41
N SER A 124 -9.67 12.88 12.27
CA SER A 124 -10.01 12.52 13.64
C SER A 124 -10.48 13.72 14.46
N LYS A 125 -9.84 14.89 14.27
CA LYS A 125 -10.26 16.15 14.90
C LYS A 125 -11.64 16.61 14.41
N PHE A 126 -11.96 16.43 13.12
CA PHE A 126 -13.31 16.70 12.64
C PHE A 126 -14.32 15.67 13.16
N LYS A 127 -13.93 14.40 13.27
CA LYS A 127 -14.78 13.34 13.85
C LYS A 127 -15.19 13.68 15.30
N SER A 128 -14.29 14.24 16.10
CA SER A 128 -14.58 14.61 17.50
C SER A 128 -15.36 15.92 17.65
N LEU A 129 -15.07 16.94 16.83
CA LEU A 129 -15.67 18.27 16.96
C LEU A 129 -16.91 18.50 16.06
N GLY A 130 -17.06 17.68 15.02
CA GLY A 130 -18.05 17.86 13.97
C GLY A 130 -19.45 17.38 14.36
N ASN A 131 -20.46 17.88 13.64
CA ASN A 131 -21.82 17.38 13.77
C ASN A 131 -21.90 15.92 13.28
N ALA A 132 -22.44 15.00 14.11
CA ALA A 132 -22.50 13.57 13.81
C ALA A 132 -23.12 13.23 12.44
N LYS A 133 -24.18 13.95 12.03
CA LYS A 133 -24.82 13.75 10.71
C LYS A 133 -23.87 14.14 9.57
N LYS A 134 -23.11 15.21 9.74
CA LYS A 134 -22.14 15.67 8.74
C LYS A 134 -20.93 14.75 8.67
N VAL A 135 -20.42 14.31 9.83
CA VAL A 135 -19.34 13.31 9.95
C VAL A 135 -19.72 12.02 9.21
N ALA A 136 -20.92 11.50 9.45
CA ALA A 136 -21.42 10.33 8.73
C ALA A 136 -21.55 10.57 7.23
N SER A 137 -22.10 11.72 6.80
CA SER A 137 -22.30 12.01 5.36
C SER A 137 -21.01 12.23 4.55
N LEU A 138 -19.87 12.41 5.23
CA LEU A 138 -18.57 12.66 4.61
C LEU A 138 -17.66 11.43 4.70
N ASP A 139 -18.18 10.31 5.22
CA ASP A 139 -17.49 9.03 5.38
C ASP A 139 -16.10 9.18 6.00
N VAL A 140 -16.01 9.95 7.11
CA VAL A 140 -14.72 10.32 7.74
C VAL A 140 -13.91 9.09 8.14
N ASP A 141 -14.56 8.03 8.60
CA ASP A 141 -13.89 6.78 8.94
C ASP A 141 -13.25 6.11 7.71
N ARG A 142 -13.94 6.13 6.58
CA ARG A 142 -13.38 5.66 5.30
C ARG A 142 -12.20 6.52 4.86
N LYS A 143 -12.26 7.85 5.06
CA LYS A 143 -11.12 8.73 4.75
C LYS A 143 -9.88 8.42 5.59
N ILE A 144 -10.06 8.10 6.87
CA ILE A 144 -8.97 7.66 7.76
C ILE A 144 -8.42 6.30 7.31
N GLU A 145 -9.29 5.35 6.94
CA GLU A 145 -8.90 4.06 6.39
C GLU A 145 -8.08 4.20 5.11
N MET A 146 -8.54 5.02 4.16
CA MET A 146 -7.82 5.34 2.91
C MET A 146 -6.43 5.93 3.18
N CYS A 147 -6.29 6.81 4.19
CA CYS A 147 -4.98 7.32 4.59
C CYS A 147 -4.08 6.21 5.14
N ASN A 148 -4.61 5.24 5.89
CA ASN A 148 -3.83 4.11 6.39
C ASN A 148 -3.43 3.15 5.27
N ASN A 149 -4.32 2.91 4.30
CA ASN A 149 -4.03 2.14 3.10
C ASN A 149 -2.92 2.81 2.28
N GLY A 150 -3.01 4.12 2.08
CA GLY A 150 -1.98 4.90 1.41
C GLY A 150 -0.63 4.78 2.10
N LYS A 151 -0.57 4.83 3.44
CA LYS A 151 0.70 4.62 4.17
C LYS A 151 1.33 3.26 3.89
N ALA A 152 0.54 2.21 3.65
CA ALA A 152 1.05 0.90 3.27
C ALA A 152 1.51 0.90 1.79
N LEU A 153 0.71 1.42 0.87
CA LEU A 153 1.02 1.46 -0.56
C LEU A 153 2.22 2.34 -0.91
N LEU A 154 2.47 3.39 -0.12
CA LEU A 154 3.58 4.33 -0.28
C LEU A 154 4.91 3.82 0.31
N SER A 155 4.92 2.66 0.97
CA SER A 155 6.14 2.09 1.57
C SER A 155 7.16 1.59 0.54
N ASN A 156 6.71 1.25 -0.68
CA ASN A 156 7.55 0.80 -1.78
C ASN A 156 7.20 1.56 -3.06
N VAL A 157 7.74 2.77 -3.18
CA VAL A 157 7.48 3.65 -4.33
C VAL A 157 8.25 3.12 -5.54
N LEU A 158 7.52 2.78 -6.60
CA LEU A 158 8.09 2.32 -7.87
C LEU A 158 7.94 3.40 -8.94
N ASP A 159 8.93 3.50 -9.83
CA ASP A 159 8.89 4.36 -11.00
C ASP A 159 8.12 3.69 -12.14
N LEU A 160 7.38 4.51 -12.89
CA LEU A 160 6.53 4.08 -13.99
C LEU A 160 6.97 4.78 -15.27
N ASN A 161 7.23 3.99 -16.31
CA ASN A 161 7.50 4.55 -17.62
C ASN A 161 6.20 5.06 -18.24
N VAL A 162 6.09 6.38 -18.38
CA VAL A 162 4.97 7.08 -19.01
C VAL A 162 5.37 7.48 -20.41
N LEU A 163 4.65 6.95 -21.40
CA LEU A 163 4.89 7.14 -22.82
C LEU A 163 4.07 8.30 -23.37
N GLU A 164 2.82 8.42 -22.93
CA GLU A 164 1.89 9.45 -23.37
C GLU A 164 1.03 9.94 -22.20
N LYS A 165 0.71 11.25 -22.22
CA LYS A 165 -0.12 11.93 -21.23
C LYS A 165 -1.05 12.90 -21.95
N LYS A 166 -2.37 12.74 -21.80
CA LYS A 166 -3.36 13.56 -22.53
C LYS A 166 -4.58 13.93 -21.66
N GLU A 167 -4.76 15.22 -21.42
CA GLU A 167 -5.92 15.76 -20.68
C GLU A 167 -7.14 15.91 -21.62
N ILE A 168 -8.28 15.34 -21.21
CA ILE A 168 -9.52 15.28 -22.00
C ILE A 168 -10.74 15.54 -21.09
N ASN A 169 -11.90 15.84 -21.67
CA ASN A 169 -13.17 15.86 -20.93
C ASN A 169 -13.43 14.50 -20.28
N ARG A 170 -13.80 14.50 -18.99
CA ARG A 170 -14.05 13.25 -18.25
C ARG A 170 -15.14 12.38 -18.89
N GLU A 171 -16.11 12.95 -19.58
CA GLU A 171 -17.19 12.20 -20.24
C GLU A 171 -16.74 11.51 -21.56
N GLU A 172 -15.59 11.88 -22.11
CA GLU A 172 -15.15 11.45 -23.45
C GLU A 172 -13.78 10.74 -23.45
N PHE A 173 -13.14 10.60 -22.30
CA PHE A 173 -11.75 10.14 -22.18
C PHE A 173 -11.50 8.76 -22.78
N PHE A 174 -12.46 7.84 -22.68
CA PHE A 174 -12.32 6.47 -23.21
C PHE A 174 -12.18 6.42 -24.73
N ARG A 175 -12.57 7.49 -25.44
CA ARG A 175 -12.50 7.56 -26.92
C ARG A 175 -11.08 7.63 -27.47
N ILE A 176 -10.09 7.95 -26.63
CA ILE A 176 -8.69 8.05 -27.05
C ILE A 176 -7.88 6.78 -26.75
N TYR A 177 -8.50 5.73 -26.20
CA TYR A 177 -7.84 4.46 -25.95
C TYR A 177 -7.59 3.76 -27.29
N GLU A 178 -6.33 3.40 -27.54
CA GLU A 178 -5.94 2.61 -28.71
C GLU A 178 -5.84 1.15 -28.31
N LEU A 179 -6.84 0.36 -28.68
CA LEU A 179 -6.96 -1.03 -28.23
C LEU A 179 -6.00 -1.98 -28.98
N GLY A 180 -5.56 -1.65 -30.20
CA GLY A 180 -4.53 -2.41 -30.92
C GLY A 180 -4.85 -3.91 -31.00
N GLU A 181 -3.90 -4.75 -30.59
CA GLU A 181 -4.03 -6.22 -30.61
C GLU A 181 -5.03 -6.78 -29.59
N ILE A 182 -5.39 -6.04 -28.53
CA ILE A 182 -6.42 -6.49 -27.57
C ILE A 182 -7.81 -6.57 -28.24
N GLY A 183 -8.02 -5.77 -29.29
CA GLY A 183 -9.26 -5.68 -30.06
C GLY A 183 -10.42 -5.04 -29.29
N GLY A 184 -11.64 -5.23 -29.79
CA GLY A 184 -12.87 -4.81 -29.11
C GLY A 184 -13.16 -3.30 -29.17
N LYS A 185 -14.07 -2.85 -28.31
CA LYS A 185 -14.47 -1.44 -28.19
C LYS A 185 -14.92 -1.09 -26.78
N ILE A 186 -14.75 0.17 -26.38
CA ILE A 186 -15.28 0.72 -25.13
C ILE A 186 -16.56 1.49 -25.45
N ILE A 187 -17.66 1.16 -24.77
CA ILE A 187 -18.96 1.80 -24.97
C ILE A 187 -19.58 2.20 -23.63
N VAL A 188 -20.45 3.22 -23.66
CA VAL A 188 -21.33 3.53 -22.52
C VAL A 188 -22.37 2.41 -22.42
N LYS A 189 -22.65 1.92 -21.21
CA LYS A 189 -23.62 0.85 -20.96
C LYS A 189 -24.98 1.16 -21.62
N PRO A 190 -25.42 0.35 -22.60
CA PRO A 190 -26.73 0.47 -23.23
C PRO A 190 -27.89 0.24 -22.24
N ASP A 191 -29.04 0.86 -22.50
CA ASP A 191 -30.22 0.73 -21.63
C ASP A 191 -30.75 -0.71 -21.50
N GLU A 192 -30.51 -1.56 -22.50
CA GLU A 192 -30.85 -2.99 -22.46
C GLU A 192 -30.07 -3.79 -21.39
N PHE A 193 -28.92 -3.28 -20.94
CA PHE A 193 -28.13 -3.88 -19.87
C PHE A 193 -28.38 -3.23 -18.52
N LYS A 194 -29.19 -2.17 -18.45
CA LYS A 194 -29.46 -1.44 -17.21
C LYS A 194 -30.58 -2.11 -16.41
N SER A 195 -30.33 -2.27 -15.12
CA SER A 195 -31.40 -2.61 -14.18
C SER A 195 -32.43 -1.47 -14.09
N LYS A 196 -33.60 -1.73 -13.49
CA LYS A 196 -34.57 -0.65 -13.21
C LYS A 196 -33.97 0.42 -12.29
N LEU A 197 -33.08 0.02 -11.39
CA LEU A 197 -32.41 0.94 -10.49
C LEU A 197 -31.35 1.76 -11.22
N ASP A 198 -30.58 1.14 -12.12
CA ASP A 198 -29.64 1.84 -13.02
C ASP A 198 -30.35 2.94 -13.82
N LEU A 199 -31.49 2.61 -14.45
CA LEU A 199 -32.28 3.57 -15.22
C LEU A 199 -32.79 4.72 -14.35
N LYS A 200 -33.24 4.42 -13.12
CA LYS A 200 -33.73 5.42 -12.17
C LYS A 200 -32.61 6.35 -11.68
N LEU A 201 -31.40 5.83 -11.52
CA LEU A 201 -30.23 6.58 -11.04
C LEU A 201 -29.44 7.24 -12.16
N GLY A 202 -29.78 6.99 -13.43
CA GLY A 202 -29.07 7.55 -14.58
C GLY A 202 -27.65 7.00 -14.72
N GLU A 203 -27.46 5.72 -14.43
CA GLU A 203 -26.16 5.04 -14.48
C GLU A 203 -25.59 5.05 -15.92
N THR A 204 -24.30 5.36 -16.07
CA THR A 204 -23.58 5.59 -17.34
C THR A 204 -22.20 4.91 -17.42
N SER A 205 -21.92 3.91 -16.58
CA SER A 205 -20.65 3.17 -16.57
C SER A 205 -20.26 2.63 -17.95
N LEU A 206 -18.96 2.47 -18.13
CA LEU A 206 -18.37 2.00 -19.37
C LEU A 206 -18.27 0.47 -19.39
N ILE A 207 -18.37 -0.09 -20.59
CA ILE A 207 -18.20 -1.52 -20.86
C ILE A 207 -17.12 -1.68 -21.91
N TYR A 208 -16.12 -2.51 -21.62
CA TYR A 208 -15.25 -3.06 -22.64
C TYR A 208 -15.95 -4.28 -23.30
N LEU A 209 -16.16 -4.20 -24.61
CA LEU A 209 -16.83 -5.23 -25.40
C LEU A 209 -15.83 -5.86 -26.39
N PRO A 210 -15.33 -7.08 -26.12
CA PRO A 210 -14.52 -7.85 -27.06
C PRO A 210 -15.26 -8.15 -28.38
N GLU A 211 -14.54 -8.32 -29.50
CA GLU A 211 -15.14 -8.57 -30.82
C GLU A 211 -16.03 -9.83 -30.88
N GLU A 212 -15.62 -10.91 -30.21
CA GLU A 212 -16.32 -12.20 -30.17
C GLU A 212 -16.65 -12.64 -28.73
N ALA A 213 -17.15 -11.70 -27.93
CA ALA A 213 -17.42 -11.92 -26.51
C ALA A 213 -18.46 -13.02 -26.26
N ARG A 214 -18.06 -14.10 -25.58
CA ARG A 214 -18.97 -15.09 -24.97
C ARG A 214 -19.42 -14.69 -23.57
N GLU A 215 -18.58 -13.93 -22.89
CA GLU A 215 -18.84 -13.35 -21.59
C GLU A 215 -18.57 -11.85 -21.64
N LEU A 216 -19.32 -11.10 -20.85
CA LEU A 216 -19.22 -9.65 -20.72
C LEU A 216 -19.19 -9.30 -19.23
N TYR A 217 -18.34 -8.35 -18.86
CA TYR A 217 -18.30 -7.79 -17.51
C TYR A 217 -18.74 -6.34 -17.57
N MET A 218 -19.61 -5.96 -16.63
CA MET A 218 -20.15 -4.61 -16.53
C MET A 218 -20.46 -4.29 -15.08
N SER A 219 -20.43 -3.02 -14.71
CA SER A 219 -20.90 -2.54 -13.42
C SER A 219 -22.38 -2.14 -13.46
N GLY A 220 -23.03 -2.12 -12.31
CA GLY A 220 -24.39 -1.64 -12.14
C GLY A 220 -24.83 -1.71 -10.68
N TYR A 221 -26.01 -1.18 -10.37
CA TYR A 221 -26.61 -1.36 -9.07
C TYR A 221 -27.37 -2.68 -9.02
N GLY A 222 -27.13 -3.47 -7.97
CA GLY A 222 -27.98 -4.59 -7.59
C GLY A 222 -29.36 -4.16 -7.08
N ASP A 223 -30.00 -5.02 -6.29
CA ASP A 223 -31.33 -4.71 -5.73
C ASP A 223 -31.27 -3.67 -4.59
N ASP A 224 -30.10 -3.44 -4.01
CA ASP A 224 -29.86 -2.51 -2.91
C ASP A 224 -28.80 -1.47 -3.28
N LYS A 225 -29.22 -0.19 -3.34
CA LYS A 225 -28.33 0.95 -3.61
C LYS A 225 -27.23 1.09 -2.54
N SER A 226 -27.45 0.60 -1.32
CA SER A 226 -26.50 0.77 -0.21
C SER A 226 -25.14 0.11 -0.44
N LYS A 227 -25.08 -0.86 -1.36
CA LYS A 227 -23.85 -1.58 -1.75
C LYS A 227 -23.02 -0.88 -2.82
N GLY A 228 -23.45 0.28 -3.31
CA GLY A 228 -22.75 0.96 -4.40
C GLY A 228 -22.92 0.25 -5.75
N LEU A 229 -22.04 0.57 -6.69
CA LEU A 229 -21.90 -0.15 -7.96
C LEU A 229 -21.21 -1.50 -7.73
N GLU A 230 -21.77 -2.56 -8.30
CA GLU A 230 -21.24 -3.92 -8.24
C GLU A 230 -20.89 -4.39 -9.66
N ILE A 231 -19.89 -5.28 -9.79
CA ILE A 231 -19.57 -5.93 -11.06
C ILE A 231 -20.45 -7.16 -11.28
N PHE A 232 -20.97 -7.27 -12.49
CA PHE A 232 -21.78 -8.37 -13.00
C PHE A 232 -21.14 -9.00 -14.23
N ARG A 233 -21.38 -10.30 -14.39
CA ARG A 233 -21.04 -11.09 -15.57
C ARG A 233 -22.31 -11.43 -16.35
N LEU A 234 -22.27 -11.27 -17.67
CA LEU A 234 -23.31 -11.76 -18.59
C LEU A 234 -22.70 -12.84 -19.48
N ARG A 235 -23.48 -13.87 -19.77
CA ARG A 235 -23.11 -14.94 -20.71
C ARG A 235 -23.98 -14.88 -21.94
N LYS A 236 -23.35 -15.00 -23.11
CA LYS A 236 -24.05 -15.08 -24.39
C LYS A 236 -24.62 -16.48 -24.57
N SER A 237 -25.90 -16.57 -24.90
CA SER A 237 -26.58 -17.83 -25.18
C SER A 237 -26.12 -18.43 -26.53
N ALA A 238 -26.48 -19.69 -26.78
CA ALA A 238 -26.24 -20.31 -28.08
C ALA A 238 -26.97 -19.63 -29.25
N SER A 239 -28.04 -18.86 -28.99
CA SER A 239 -28.74 -18.05 -30.00
C SER A 239 -28.05 -16.72 -30.30
N GLY A 240 -27.04 -16.35 -29.51
CA GLY A 240 -26.31 -15.08 -29.63
C GLY A 240 -26.86 -13.95 -28.77
N ASP A 241 -27.89 -14.19 -27.95
CA ASP A 241 -28.48 -13.21 -27.05
C ASP A 241 -27.73 -13.15 -25.72
N TRP A 242 -27.60 -11.97 -25.12
CA TRP A 242 -27.05 -11.84 -23.77
C TRP A 242 -28.04 -12.35 -22.72
N GLY A 243 -27.56 -13.20 -21.81
CA GLY A 243 -28.32 -13.64 -20.66
C GLY A 243 -28.45 -12.57 -19.57
N SER A 244 -29.15 -12.91 -18.48
CA SER A 244 -29.29 -12.03 -17.33
C SER A 244 -27.95 -11.77 -16.64
N PRO A 245 -27.73 -10.56 -16.09
CA PRO A 245 -26.52 -10.25 -15.33
C PRO A 245 -26.43 -11.07 -14.03
N GLU A 246 -25.27 -11.66 -13.80
CA GLU A 246 -24.91 -12.44 -12.61
C GLU A 246 -23.90 -11.64 -11.79
N ASN A 247 -24.26 -11.29 -10.54
CA ASN A 247 -23.32 -10.61 -9.64
C ASN A 247 -22.14 -11.53 -9.33
N ILE A 248 -20.90 -11.06 -9.53
CA ILE A 248 -19.71 -11.91 -9.36
C ILE A 248 -19.29 -12.08 -7.90
N GLY A 249 -19.91 -11.34 -6.98
CA GLY A 249 -19.78 -11.48 -5.53
C GLY A 249 -18.40 -11.08 -4.97
N SER A 250 -18.23 -11.36 -3.68
CA SER A 250 -16.93 -11.23 -3.00
C SER A 250 -15.95 -12.30 -3.48
N PRO A 251 -14.62 -12.04 -3.45
CA PRO A 251 -13.99 -10.85 -2.90
C PRO A 251 -13.92 -9.65 -3.84
N VAL A 252 -14.48 -9.69 -5.05
CA VAL A 252 -14.38 -8.55 -5.99
C VAL A 252 -15.30 -7.41 -5.57
N ASN A 253 -16.59 -7.69 -5.38
CA ASN A 253 -17.57 -6.69 -4.95
C ASN A 253 -17.50 -6.46 -3.44
N THR A 254 -17.56 -5.19 -3.04
CA THR A 254 -17.51 -4.69 -1.66
C THR A 254 -18.80 -3.95 -1.31
N ASP A 255 -18.82 -3.26 -0.18
CA ASP A 255 -19.91 -2.33 0.18
C ASP A 255 -19.71 -0.93 -0.44
N TYR A 256 -18.71 -0.76 -1.32
CA TYR A 256 -18.39 0.47 -2.02
C TYR A 256 -18.51 0.28 -3.54
N ASP A 257 -18.29 1.34 -4.32
CA ASP A 257 -18.41 1.23 -5.77
C ASP A 257 -17.23 0.44 -6.39
N GLU A 258 -17.57 -0.59 -7.17
CA GLU A 258 -16.71 -1.26 -8.15
C GLU A 258 -17.18 -0.97 -9.59
N ASP A 259 -16.26 -0.46 -10.42
CA ASP A 259 -16.58 0.01 -11.77
C ASP A 259 -15.42 -0.24 -12.77
N TYR A 260 -15.65 0.08 -14.04
CA TYR A 260 -14.70 -0.05 -15.15
C TYR A 260 -14.06 -1.45 -15.29
N PRO A 261 -14.85 -2.54 -15.30
CA PRO A 261 -14.29 -3.87 -15.44
C PRO A 261 -13.69 -4.09 -16.84
N PHE A 262 -12.51 -4.69 -16.87
CA PHE A 262 -11.81 -5.15 -18.06
C PHE A 262 -11.31 -6.57 -17.82
N MET A 263 -11.91 -7.53 -18.53
CA MET A 263 -11.47 -8.92 -18.50
C MET A 263 -10.36 -9.13 -19.54
N HIS A 264 -9.13 -9.32 -19.05
CA HIS A 264 -7.98 -9.59 -19.89
C HIS A 264 -7.96 -11.08 -20.34
N PRO A 265 -7.47 -11.40 -21.56
CA PRO A 265 -7.42 -12.78 -22.07
C PRO A 265 -6.62 -13.79 -21.24
N ASP A 266 -5.75 -13.34 -20.34
CA ASP A 266 -5.00 -14.21 -19.41
C ASP A 266 -5.83 -14.71 -18.21
N GLY A 267 -7.11 -14.35 -18.13
CA GLY A 267 -8.00 -14.73 -17.02
C GLY A 267 -8.07 -13.70 -15.88
N SER A 268 -7.39 -12.56 -16.02
CA SER A 268 -7.40 -11.49 -15.02
C SER A 268 -8.52 -10.47 -15.26
N LEU A 269 -9.26 -10.15 -14.20
CA LEU A 269 -10.17 -9.02 -14.18
C LEU A 269 -9.46 -7.79 -13.59
N TYR A 270 -9.31 -6.76 -14.40
CA TYR A 270 -8.93 -5.42 -13.96
C TYR A 270 -10.19 -4.60 -13.71
N PHE A 271 -10.20 -3.80 -12.65
CA PHE A 271 -11.34 -2.94 -12.32
C PHE A 271 -10.91 -1.78 -11.42
N ALA A 272 -11.76 -0.77 -11.29
CA ALA A 272 -11.59 0.31 -10.33
C ALA A 272 -12.50 0.09 -9.12
N SER A 273 -12.01 0.35 -7.90
CA SER A 273 -12.83 0.23 -6.68
C SER A 273 -12.58 1.37 -5.70
N LYS A 274 -13.65 1.82 -5.04
CA LYS A 274 -13.61 2.71 -3.86
C LYS A 274 -13.47 1.94 -2.54
N GLY A 275 -13.58 0.62 -2.58
CA GLY A 275 -13.43 -0.31 -1.48
C GLY A 275 -12.00 -0.82 -1.31
N HIS A 276 -11.86 -2.06 -0.86
CA HIS A 276 -10.57 -2.74 -0.64
C HIS A 276 -9.57 -1.86 0.13
N ASN A 277 -8.28 -2.04 -0.14
CA ASN A 277 -7.22 -1.15 0.33
C ASN A 277 -7.03 0.09 -0.56
N SER A 278 -8.09 0.65 -1.15
CA SER A 278 -7.99 1.93 -1.88
C SER A 278 -7.47 3.03 -0.95
N MET A 279 -6.58 3.88 -1.47
CA MET A 279 -6.05 5.04 -0.75
C MET A 279 -6.63 6.38 -1.19
N GLY A 280 -7.43 6.38 -2.26
CA GLY A 280 -7.99 7.57 -2.89
C GLY A 280 -9.50 7.47 -3.07
N GLY A 281 -9.99 7.95 -4.21
CA GLY A 281 -11.36 7.67 -4.64
C GLY A 281 -11.42 6.27 -5.21
N TYR A 282 -11.57 6.17 -6.53
CA TYR A 282 -11.32 4.92 -7.24
C TYR A 282 -9.81 4.62 -7.31
N ASP A 283 -9.40 3.44 -6.88
CA ASP A 283 -8.08 2.87 -7.16
C ASP A 283 -8.21 1.69 -8.11
N LEU A 284 -7.13 1.33 -8.82
CA LEU A 284 -7.13 0.25 -9.79
C LEU A 284 -6.66 -1.07 -9.17
N PHE A 285 -7.40 -2.14 -9.46
CA PHE A 285 -7.23 -3.47 -8.91
C PHE A 285 -7.14 -4.53 -10.00
N LYS A 286 -6.51 -5.66 -9.65
CA LYS A 286 -6.48 -6.90 -10.44
C LYS A 286 -6.94 -8.06 -9.58
N SER A 287 -7.80 -8.93 -10.11
CA SER A 287 -8.15 -10.21 -9.50
C SER A 287 -8.08 -11.31 -10.57
N SER A 288 -7.64 -12.51 -10.21
CA SER A 288 -7.55 -13.65 -11.12
C SER A 288 -8.69 -14.63 -10.87
N TYR A 289 -9.26 -15.18 -11.94
CA TYR A 289 -10.30 -16.20 -11.82
C TYR A 289 -9.70 -17.61 -11.73
N ASN A 290 -10.00 -18.34 -10.67
CA ASN A 290 -9.64 -19.75 -10.57
C ASN A 290 -10.79 -20.60 -11.12
N GLU A 291 -10.63 -21.15 -12.32
CA GLU A 291 -11.65 -21.99 -12.96
C GLU A 291 -11.95 -23.29 -12.18
N SER A 292 -10.99 -23.80 -11.40
CA SER A 292 -11.13 -25.07 -10.68
C SER A 292 -12.02 -24.92 -9.44
N THR A 293 -11.89 -23.80 -8.73
CA THR A 293 -12.72 -23.49 -7.55
C THR A 293 -13.95 -22.65 -7.91
N GLY A 294 -13.96 -22.04 -9.10
CA GLY A 294 -15.00 -21.11 -9.54
C GLY A 294 -14.97 -19.76 -8.82
N THR A 295 -13.85 -19.41 -8.17
CA THR A 295 -13.74 -18.22 -7.30
C THR A 295 -12.70 -17.22 -7.80
N TRP A 296 -12.93 -15.94 -7.51
CA TRP A 296 -11.95 -14.87 -7.71
C TRP A 296 -10.91 -14.84 -6.59
N SER A 297 -9.66 -14.47 -6.92
CA SER A 297 -8.63 -14.17 -5.92
C SER A 297 -8.94 -12.86 -5.19
N GLN A 298 -8.33 -12.65 -4.02
CA GLN A 298 -8.35 -11.34 -3.37
C GLN A 298 -7.82 -10.27 -4.35
N PRO A 299 -8.52 -9.14 -4.53
CA PRO A 299 -8.06 -8.08 -5.41
C PRO A 299 -6.73 -7.46 -4.94
N GLU A 300 -5.80 -7.34 -5.87
CA GLU A 300 -4.50 -6.70 -5.65
C GLU A 300 -4.54 -5.27 -6.21
N ASN A 301 -4.25 -4.27 -5.37
CA ASN A 301 -4.12 -2.88 -5.82
C ASN A 301 -2.90 -2.74 -6.73
N LEU A 302 -3.02 -2.01 -7.83
CA LEU A 302 -1.94 -1.76 -8.78
C LEU A 302 -0.89 -0.77 -8.25
N ASN A 303 -0.75 -0.57 -6.93
CA ASN A 303 0.22 0.28 -6.22
C ASN A 303 0.26 1.76 -6.66
N PHE A 304 1.01 2.58 -5.91
CA PHE A 304 1.07 4.04 -6.08
C PHE A 304 1.53 4.53 -7.46
N ALA A 305 2.30 3.73 -8.20
CA ALA A 305 2.65 4.05 -9.57
C ALA A 305 1.40 4.31 -10.45
N ILE A 306 0.31 3.58 -10.18
CA ILE A 306 -0.93 3.62 -10.97
C ILE A 306 -2.13 4.11 -10.15
N SER A 307 -2.22 3.78 -8.87
CA SER A 307 -3.25 4.27 -7.94
C SER A 307 -2.76 5.52 -7.18
N SER A 308 -3.64 6.41 -6.75
CA SER A 308 -3.32 7.71 -6.15
C SER A 308 -4.33 8.09 -5.07
N THR A 309 -4.18 9.26 -4.45
CA THR A 309 -5.18 9.80 -3.52
C THR A 309 -6.40 10.41 -4.22
N PHE A 310 -6.59 10.09 -5.50
CA PHE A 310 -7.54 10.68 -6.45
C PHE A 310 -8.37 9.57 -7.10
N ASP A 311 -9.13 9.86 -8.17
CA ASP A 311 -9.78 8.80 -8.95
C ASP A 311 -8.85 8.30 -10.05
N ASP A 312 -8.58 7.00 -10.04
CA ASP A 312 -7.87 6.23 -11.07
C ASP A 312 -8.81 5.16 -11.63
N ILE A 313 -9.08 5.22 -12.93
CA ILE A 313 -10.16 4.48 -13.57
C ILE A 313 -9.73 3.87 -14.91
N LEU A 314 -10.46 2.83 -15.32
CA LEU A 314 -10.38 2.18 -16.63
C LEU A 314 -8.97 1.74 -17.04
N PHE A 315 -8.44 0.72 -16.36
CA PHE A 315 -7.19 0.10 -16.77
C PHE A 315 -7.42 -0.92 -17.89
N ILE A 316 -6.79 -0.70 -19.05
CA ILE A 316 -6.82 -1.63 -20.19
C ILE A 316 -5.38 -1.89 -20.63
N SER A 317 -4.94 -3.14 -20.49
CA SER A 317 -3.65 -3.61 -20.99
C SER A 317 -3.73 -4.11 -22.43
N ASP A 318 -2.57 -4.15 -23.08
CA ASP A 318 -2.40 -4.89 -24.33
C ASP A 318 -2.40 -6.40 -24.09
N PHE A 319 -2.51 -7.18 -25.17
CA PHE A 319 -2.61 -8.65 -25.11
C PHE A 319 -1.43 -9.33 -24.39
N LYS A 320 -0.26 -8.69 -24.37
CA LYS A 320 0.97 -9.22 -23.76
C LYS A 320 1.21 -8.72 -22.34
N ASN A 321 0.31 -7.88 -21.79
CA ASN A 321 0.50 -7.20 -20.50
C ASN A 321 1.85 -6.44 -20.42
N GLN A 322 2.25 -5.77 -21.51
CA GLN A 322 3.47 -4.97 -21.59
C GLN A 322 3.17 -3.47 -21.49
N LEU A 323 2.11 -3.02 -22.18
CA LEU A 323 1.63 -1.65 -22.16
C LEU A 323 0.20 -1.59 -21.62
N ALA A 324 -0.17 -0.45 -21.04
CA ALA A 324 -1.54 -0.20 -20.62
C ALA A 324 -1.94 1.26 -20.79
N TYR A 325 -3.25 1.46 -20.93
CA TYR A 325 -3.91 2.73 -20.72
C TYR A 325 -4.62 2.74 -19.37
N PHE A 326 -4.61 3.89 -18.70
CA PHE A 326 -5.51 4.19 -17.60
C PHE A 326 -5.80 5.69 -17.56
N ALA A 327 -6.83 6.10 -16.82
CA ALA A 327 -7.14 7.51 -16.63
C ALA A 327 -7.13 7.93 -15.17
N SER A 328 -6.70 9.14 -14.89
CA SER A 328 -6.61 9.70 -13.54
C SER A 328 -6.94 11.19 -13.48
N ASP A 329 -7.61 11.62 -12.41
CA ASP A 329 -7.84 13.04 -12.13
C ASP A 329 -6.82 13.68 -11.16
N ARG A 330 -5.73 12.96 -10.83
CA ARG A 330 -4.64 13.45 -9.96
C ARG A 330 -3.95 14.73 -10.45
N SER A 331 -3.97 14.99 -11.76
CA SER A 331 -3.30 16.13 -12.39
C SER A 331 -4.21 16.89 -13.36
N SER A 332 -5.52 16.88 -13.11
CA SER A 332 -6.49 17.62 -13.91
C SER A 332 -7.25 18.66 -13.10
N ILE A 333 -7.83 19.61 -13.83
CA ILE A 333 -8.84 20.51 -13.29
C ILE A 333 -10.22 19.82 -13.27
N ASP A 334 -11.16 20.38 -12.53
CA ASP A 334 -12.53 19.87 -12.45
C ASP A 334 -13.18 19.67 -13.84
N GLY A 335 -13.91 18.56 -14.00
CA GLY A 335 -14.51 18.13 -15.28
C GLY A 335 -13.54 17.55 -16.32
N LYS A 336 -12.23 17.56 -16.06
CA LYS A 336 -11.20 16.94 -16.91
C LYS A 336 -10.61 15.69 -16.27
N ILE A 337 -10.00 14.84 -17.08
CA ILE A 337 -9.21 13.69 -16.64
C ILE A 337 -8.02 13.52 -17.58
N VAL A 338 -6.91 12.98 -17.07
CA VAL A 338 -5.72 12.68 -17.86
C VAL A 338 -5.70 11.20 -18.19
N VAL A 339 -5.52 10.85 -19.46
CA VAL A 339 -5.26 9.48 -19.91
C VAL A 339 -3.77 9.28 -20.09
N TYR A 340 -3.24 8.22 -19.51
CA TYR A 340 -1.85 7.82 -19.57
C TYR A 340 -1.70 6.57 -20.41
N ARG A 341 -0.64 6.51 -21.21
CA ARG A 341 -0.12 5.28 -21.79
C ARG A 341 1.19 4.94 -21.10
N VAL A 342 1.28 3.76 -20.50
CA VAL A 342 2.40 3.37 -19.64
C VAL A 342 2.92 1.98 -19.96
N GLN A 343 4.18 1.72 -19.60
CA GLN A 343 4.71 0.37 -19.52
C GLN A 343 4.28 -0.26 -18.19
N ILE A 344 3.73 -1.47 -18.21
CA ILE A 344 3.21 -2.12 -17.00
C ILE A 344 4.34 -2.50 -16.05
N SER A 345 5.49 -2.94 -16.59
CA SER A 345 6.67 -3.26 -15.78
C SER A 345 7.22 -2.01 -15.10
N ARG A 346 7.52 -2.14 -13.82
CA ARG A 346 7.98 -1.03 -12.97
C ARG A 346 9.37 -1.32 -12.45
N LYS A 347 10.08 -0.25 -12.12
CA LYS A 347 11.44 -0.33 -11.58
C LYS A 347 11.52 0.47 -10.29
N PRO A 348 12.40 0.11 -9.35
CA PRO A 348 12.74 1.02 -8.26
C PRO A 348 13.22 2.37 -8.82
N PHE A 349 12.96 3.46 -8.10
CA PHE A 349 13.51 4.76 -8.46
C PHE A 349 15.04 4.71 -8.44
N ASP A 350 15.67 5.06 -9.57
CA ASP A 350 17.11 5.33 -9.62
C ASP A 350 17.34 6.77 -9.16
N LEU A 351 17.23 7.03 -7.85
CA LEU A 351 17.41 8.35 -7.26
C LEU A 351 18.47 8.29 -6.17
N ALA A 352 19.13 9.43 -5.95
CA ALA A 352 20.00 9.61 -4.80
C ALA A 352 19.63 10.87 -4.01
N PHE A 353 19.77 10.79 -2.69
CA PHE A 353 19.58 11.93 -1.80
C PHE A 353 20.89 12.21 -1.09
N ILE A 354 21.39 13.45 -1.11
CA ILE A 354 22.52 13.87 -0.28
C ILE A 354 22.03 14.86 0.75
N LYS A 355 22.16 14.45 2.02
CA LYS A 355 22.05 15.35 3.16
C LYS A 355 23.42 15.78 3.61
N GLY A 356 23.57 17.06 3.84
CA GLY A 356 24.84 17.55 4.31
C GLY A 356 24.79 18.84 5.06
N LYS A 357 25.99 19.28 5.42
CA LYS A 357 26.20 20.54 6.13
C LYS A 357 27.24 21.36 5.42
N PHE A 358 26.89 22.61 5.14
CA PHE A 358 27.81 23.63 4.68
C PHE A 358 28.50 24.28 5.87
N ILE A 359 29.83 24.42 5.79
CA ILE A 359 30.67 24.98 6.84
C ILE A 359 31.68 25.94 6.20
N SER A 360 31.65 27.21 6.59
CA SER A 360 32.74 28.15 6.32
C SER A 360 33.70 28.14 7.50
N GLU A 361 34.96 27.70 7.29
CA GLU A 361 35.94 27.55 8.38
C GLU A 361 36.55 28.89 8.81
N SER A 362 36.78 29.79 7.85
CA SER A 362 37.32 31.13 8.13
C SER A 362 36.27 32.08 8.70
N GLU A 363 35.00 31.86 8.36
CA GLU A 363 33.89 32.76 8.69
C GLU A 363 32.69 31.93 9.17
N SER A 364 32.75 31.45 10.41
CA SER A 364 31.78 30.50 10.98
C SER A 364 30.34 31.03 11.08
N GLU A 365 30.13 32.35 10.92
CA GLU A 365 28.81 32.98 10.82
C GLU A 365 28.16 32.75 9.45
N ILE A 366 28.95 32.51 8.38
CA ILE A 366 28.41 32.21 7.06
C ILE A 366 27.96 30.75 7.01
N LYS A 367 26.65 30.57 7.08
CA LYS A 367 25.99 29.27 6.96
C LYS A 367 25.09 29.15 5.74
N SER A 368 24.77 30.29 5.10
CA SER A 368 23.97 30.34 3.88
C SER A 368 24.88 30.25 2.64
N ALA A 369 24.53 29.35 1.73
CA ALA A 369 25.15 29.19 0.43
C ALA A 369 24.11 28.73 -0.59
N LYS A 370 24.29 29.15 -1.83
CA LYS A 370 23.58 28.68 -3.00
C LYS A 370 24.42 27.60 -3.68
N ILE A 371 23.84 26.44 -3.89
CA ILE A 371 24.47 25.26 -4.49
C ILE A 371 23.76 24.97 -5.80
N THR A 372 24.42 25.13 -6.93
CA THR A 372 23.89 24.77 -8.25
C THR A 372 24.52 23.48 -8.74
N ILE A 373 23.70 22.53 -9.17
CA ILE A 373 24.10 21.18 -9.57
C ILE A 373 23.95 21.01 -11.07
N TYR A 374 24.97 20.43 -11.70
CA TYR A 374 24.94 20.00 -13.10
C TYR A 374 25.26 18.52 -13.21
N ASP A 375 24.49 17.79 -14.02
CA ASP A 375 24.82 16.44 -14.45
C ASP A 375 25.98 16.52 -15.45
N LEU A 376 27.08 15.82 -15.19
CA LEU A 376 28.27 15.88 -16.04
C LEU A 376 28.19 15.00 -17.29
N GLU A 377 27.30 14.00 -17.31
CA GLU A 377 27.09 13.12 -18.46
C GLU A 377 26.15 13.79 -19.46
N GLU A 378 25.05 14.36 -18.99
CA GLU A 378 24.06 15.04 -19.84
C GLU A 378 24.40 16.51 -20.07
N ASN A 379 25.37 17.06 -19.31
CA ASN A 379 25.74 18.47 -19.32
C ASN A 379 24.54 19.40 -19.12
N SER A 380 23.61 19.00 -18.26
CA SER A 380 22.34 19.67 -17.99
C SER A 380 22.32 20.18 -16.54
N LYS A 381 21.59 21.27 -16.30
CA LYS A 381 21.39 21.79 -14.94
C LYS A 381 20.34 20.92 -14.25
N VAL A 382 20.72 20.31 -13.12
CA VAL A 382 19.79 19.52 -12.28
C VAL A 382 18.93 20.46 -11.43
N GLY A 383 19.56 21.42 -10.73
CA GLY A 383 18.83 22.26 -9.80
C GLY A 383 19.69 23.32 -9.11
N THR A 384 19.02 24.18 -8.33
CA THR A 384 19.66 25.15 -7.43
C THR A 384 19.05 24.98 -6.05
N TYR A 385 19.91 24.76 -5.06
CA TYR A 385 19.56 24.47 -3.68
C TYR A 385 20.17 25.55 -2.77
N PHE A 386 19.59 25.72 -1.59
CA PHE A 386 20.07 26.69 -0.61
C PHE A 386 20.27 25.99 0.72
N THR A 387 21.35 26.35 1.41
CA THR A 387 21.58 25.86 2.77
C THR A 387 20.76 26.66 3.77
N ASP A 388 20.37 26.01 4.86
CA ASP A 388 19.69 26.65 5.97
C ASP A 388 20.57 27.73 6.62
N LYS A 389 19.99 28.89 6.88
CA LYS A 389 20.72 30.07 7.34
C LYS A 389 21.23 29.93 8.78
N GLU A 390 20.63 29.08 9.59
CA GLU A 390 20.97 28.92 11.01
C GLU A 390 21.90 27.74 11.27
N SER A 391 21.69 26.64 10.56
CA SER A 391 22.39 25.37 10.75
C SER A 391 23.43 25.08 9.67
N GLY A 392 23.27 25.65 8.47
CA GLY A 392 24.05 25.29 7.28
C GLY A 392 23.65 23.94 6.67
N ALA A 393 22.57 23.31 7.15
CA ALA A 393 22.10 22.04 6.60
C ALA A 393 21.57 22.21 5.16
N TYR A 394 21.68 21.16 4.35
CA TYR A 394 21.08 21.08 3.03
C TYR A 394 20.64 19.65 2.71
N ASP A 395 19.65 19.54 1.83
CA ASP A 395 19.23 18.30 1.20
C ASP A 395 19.19 18.52 -0.32
N ILE A 396 19.74 17.57 -1.07
CA ILE A 396 19.82 17.61 -2.53
C ILE A 396 19.36 16.27 -3.07
N GLN A 397 18.29 16.31 -3.87
CA GLN A 397 17.83 15.18 -4.66
C GLN A 397 18.55 15.15 -6.01
N PHE A 398 19.03 13.98 -6.40
CA PHE A 398 19.65 13.71 -7.69
C PHE A 398 18.77 12.77 -8.51
N PRO A 399 18.61 13.07 -9.82
CA PRO A 399 17.73 12.31 -10.69
C PRO A 399 18.22 10.90 -10.98
N LYS A 400 19.52 10.60 -10.77
CA LYS A 400 20.15 9.29 -10.97
C LYS A 400 21.27 9.02 -9.97
N SER A 401 21.35 7.79 -9.47
CA SER A 401 22.50 7.30 -8.72
C SER A 401 23.62 6.84 -9.67
N GLY A 402 24.79 6.48 -9.15
CA GLY A 402 25.91 5.98 -10.00
C GLY A 402 26.56 7.00 -10.93
N ARG A 403 26.19 8.28 -10.85
CA ARG A 403 26.63 9.37 -11.75
C ARG A 403 27.56 10.39 -11.10
N SER A 404 28.27 11.12 -11.95
CA SER A 404 29.08 12.28 -11.57
C SER A 404 28.33 13.60 -11.72
N TYR A 405 28.36 14.44 -10.69
CA TYR A 405 27.75 15.77 -10.68
C TYR A 405 28.77 16.87 -10.39
N LYS A 406 28.55 18.05 -10.97
CA LYS A 406 29.30 19.26 -10.67
C LYS A 406 28.51 20.16 -9.73
N PHE A 407 29.10 20.47 -8.60
CA PHE A 407 28.59 21.41 -7.61
C PHE A 407 29.21 22.77 -7.90
N VAL A 408 28.38 23.81 -7.87
CA VAL A 408 28.78 25.22 -7.98
C VAL A 408 28.25 25.94 -6.75
N VAL A 409 29.13 26.39 -5.86
CA VAL A 409 28.79 26.92 -4.53
C VAL A 409 29.13 28.40 -4.45
N GLU A 410 28.16 29.21 -4.04
CA GLU A 410 28.21 30.67 -3.95
C GLU A 410 27.66 31.12 -2.59
N THR A 411 28.37 31.96 -1.83
CA THR A 411 27.91 32.48 -0.52
C THR A 411 27.14 33.80 -0.64
N ASP A 412 27.47 34.62 -1.63
CA ASP A 412 26.74 35.82 -2.04
C ASP A 412 27.10 36.21 -3.49
N GLU A 413 26.47 37.26 -4.03
CA GLU A 413 26.66 37.71 -5.42
C GLU A 413 28.06 38.26 -5.72
N ASN A 414 28.85 38.62 -4.70
CA ASN A 414 30.18 39.22 -4.86
C ASN A 414 31.33 38.27 -4.49
N SER A 415 31.00 37.09 -3.96
CA SER A 415 31.95 36.08 -3.53
C SER A 415 32.47 35.24 -4.70
N PRO A 416 33.72 34.73 -4.65
CA PRO A 416 34.22 33.80 -5.65
C PRO A 416 33.34 32.57 -5.79
N VAL A 417 33.06 32.17 -7.04
CA VAL A 417 32.33 30.94 -7.35
C VAL A 417 33.27 29.75 -7.18
N HIS A 418 32.89 28.80 -6.33
CA HIS A 418 33.66 27.59 -6.14
C HIS A 418 32.99 26.39 -6.80
N THR A 419 33.77 25.47 -7.35
CA THR A 419 33.23 24.28 -7.99
C THR A 419 33.88 23.00 -7.51
N GLY A 420 33.10 21.93 -7.38
CA GLY A 420 33.60 20.59 -7.03
C GLY A 420 32.88 19.51 -7.81
N LYS A 421 33.56 18.37 -8.01
CA LYS A 421 32.97 17.16 -8.59
C LYS A 421 32.54 16.24 -7.45
N VAL A 422 31.35 15.66 -7.54
CA VAL A 422 30.83 14.66 -6.61
C VAL A 422 30.42 13.43 -7.41
N ASP A 423 31.01 12.29 -7.07
CA ASP A 423 30.68 10.99 -7.65
C ASP A 423 29.69 10.29 -6.71
N ILE A 424 28.45 10.12 -7.16
CA ILE A 424 27.39 9.46 -6.39
C ILE A 424 27.45 7.96 -6.69
N PRO A 425 27.54 7.08 -5.67
CA PRO A 425 27.54 5.65 -5.88
C PRO A 425 26.18 5.17 -6.40
N GLU A 426 26.16 4.04 -7.09
CA GLU A 426 24.92 3.35 -7.45
C GLU A 426 24.20 2.88 -6.18
N GLN A 427 22.89 3.10 -6.11
CA GLN A 427 22.07 2.74 -4.96
C GLN A 427 21.01 1.71 -5.35
N GLN A 428 20.95 0.60 -4.60
CA GLN A 428 19.88 -0.39 -4.77
C GLN A 428 18.63 -0.06 -3.95
N ASP A 429 18.79 0.73 -2.88
CA ASP A 429 17.71 1.17 -2.00
C ASP A 429 17.69 2.69 -1.90
N LEU A 430 16.51 3.25 -1.68
CA LEU A 430 16.32 4.68 -1.44
C LEU A 430 16.88 5.04 -0.04
N ALA A 431 18.11 5.57 0.01
CA ALA A 431 18.77 5.97 1.25
C ALA A 431 19.50 7.31 1.09
N SER A 432 19.44 8.14 2.12
CA SER A 432 20.18 9.41 2.12
C SER A 432 21.67 9.19 2.38
N LEU A 433 22.49 9.69 1.48
CA LEU A 433 23.93 9.79 1.60
C LEU A 433 24.31 11.03 2.41
N LYS A 434 25.41 10.96 3.18
CA LYS A 434 25.88 12.07 4.01
C LYS A 434 27.03 12.82 3.33
N GLN A 435 27.08 14.14 3.47
CA GLN A 435 28.16 14.97 2.92
C GLN A 435 28.45 16.20 3.78
N GLU A 436 29.67 16.70 3.73
CA GLU A 436 30.01 18.05 4.18
C GLU A 436 30.60 18.85 3.03
N ILE A 437 30.13 20.08 2.87
CA ILE A 437 30.74 21.07 1.97
C ILE A 437 31.44 22.11 2.84
N ARG A 438 32.74 22.27 2.65
CA ARG A 438 33.56 23.19 3.45
C ARG A 438 34.20 24.25 2.57
N LEU A 439 34.09 25.51 2.97
CA LEU A 439 34.97 26.56 2.46
C LEU A 439 36.14 26.73 3.41
N VAL A 440 37.34 26.42 2.92
CA VAL A 440 38.58 26.43 3.69
C VAL A 440 39.51 27.52 3.15
N GLY A 441 40.14 28.28 4.04
CA GLY A 441 40.95 29.45 3.67
C GLY A 441 40.13 30.74 3.55
N SER A 442 40.77 31.87 3.24
CA SER A 442 40.13 33.19 3.16
C SER A 442 40.57 34.00 1.93
N GLY A 443 39.72 34.94 1.50
CA GLY A 443 39.98 35.80 0.33
C GLY A 443 40.21 35.00 -0.95
N GLU A 444 41.23 35.36 -1.73
CA GLU A 444 41.58 34.67 -2.99
C GLU A 444 42.12 33.24 -2.79
N ASN A 445 42.49 32.85 -1.56
CA ASN A 445 43.00 31.51 -1.25
C ASN A 445 41.90 30.54 -0.76
N GLN A 446 40.65 31.00 -0.70
CA GLN A 446 39.52 30.16 -0.30
C GLN A 446 39.31 29.02 -1.32
N LYS A 447 39.02 27.81 -0.84
CA LYS A 447 38.77 26.63 -1.66
C LYS A 447 37.59 25.83 -1.14
N LEU A 448 36.88 25.19 -2.06
CA LEU A 448 35.84 24.22 -1.75
C LEU A 448 36.44 22.85 -1.48
N VAL A 449 36.15 22.31 -0.31
CA VAL A 449 36.45 20.93 0.07
C VAL A 449 35.13 20.21 0.26
N ILE A 450 34.87 19.21 -0.58
CA ILE A 450 33.69 18.35 -0.46
C ILE A 450 34.11 17.04 0.18
N LYS A 451 33.54 16.73 1.34
CA LYS A 451 33.79 15.49 2.07
C LYS A 451 32.55 14.60 1.97
N ASN A 452 32.62 13.62 1.10
CA ASN A 452 31.57 12.59 0.99
C ASN A 452 31.71 11.62 2.17
N LEU A 453 30.62 11.43 2.90
CA LEU A 453 30.49 10.51 4.04
C LEU A 453 29.57 9.35 3.63
N PHE A 454 29.79 8.82 2.43
CA PHE A 454 28.99 7.76 1.83
C PHE A 454 29.45 6.42 2.42
N ASP A 455 29.06 6.16 3.67
CA ASP A 455 29.31 4.87 4.30
C ASP A 455 28.20 3.88 3.86
N PRO A 456 28.54 2.79 3.14
CA PRO A 456 27.57 1.78 2.71
C PRO A 456 26.82 1.12 3.88
N SER A 457 27.40 1.14 5.08
CA SER A 457 26.80 0.58 6.30
C SER A 457 25.91 1.56 7.06
N SER A 458 26.02 2.87 6.79
CA SER A 458 25.19 3.90 7.41
C SER A 458 23.94 4.18 6.56
N LYS A 459 23.06 3.18 6.40
CA LYS A 459 21.76 3.42 5.76
C LYS A 459 20.88 4.23 6.73
N THR A 460 20.79 5.53 6.52
CA THR A 460 19.69 6.34 7.08
C THR A 460 18.57 6.37 6.05
N GLY A 461 17.35 5.99 6.46
CA GLY A 461 16.17 6.14 5.61
C GLY A 461 16.01 7.58 5.14
N VAL A 462 15.31 7.75 4.01
CA VAL A 462 14.90 9.08 3.54
C VAL A 462 13.93 9.68 4.55
N ASP A 463 14.10 10.96 4.89
CA ASP A 463 13.19 11.62 5.83
C ASP A 463 11.81 11.85 5.18
N GLU A 464 10.82 12.18 6.02
CA GLU A 464 9.44 12.38 5.59
C GLU A 464 9.29 13.51 4.57
N GLU A 465 10.08 14.60 4.64
CA GLU A 465 9.96 15.74 3.74
C GLU A 465 10.51 15.42 2.35
N SER A 466 11.67 14.78 2.28
CA SER A 466 12.25 14.30 1.02
C SER A 466 11.43 13.18 0.38
N MET A 467 10.88 12.27 1.19
CA MET A 467 9.94 11.26 0.69
C MET A 467 8.66 11.91 0.16
N LEU A 468 8.10 12.89 0.86
CA LEU A 468 6.92 13.62 0.41
C LEU A 468 7.17 14.36 -0.92
N ALA A 469 8.35 14.97 -1.08
CA ALA A 469 8.74 15.61 -2.32
C ALA A 469 8.83 14.60 -3.49
N LEU A 470 9.42 13.42 -3.24
CA LEU A 470 9.45 12.33 -4.20
C LEU A 470 8.03 11.88 -4.59
N LEU A 471 7.17 11.63 -3.61
CA LEU A 471 5.79 11.21 -3.84
C LEU A 471 5.01 12.22 -4.69
N LYS A 472 5.11 13.51 -4.35
CA LYS A 472 4.50 14.59 -5.14
C LYS A 472 5.04 14.60 -6.57
N SER A 473 6.35 14.50 -6.75
CA SER A 473 6.97 14.42 -8.08
C SER A 473 6.48 13.20 -8.88
N ALA A 474 6.52 12.01 -8.28
CA ALA A 474 6.13 10.75 -8.89
C ALA A 474 4.63 10.75 -9.27
N SER A 475 3.78 11.35 -8.44
CA SER A 475 2.34 11.45 -8.73
C SER A 475 2.01 12.27 -9.98
N ASN A 476 2.89 13.14 -10.47
CA ASN A 476 2.61 13.95 -11.67
C ASN A 476 2.62 13.12 -12.96
N LEU A 477 3.29 11.96 -12.97
CA LEU A 477 3.35 11.05 -14.13
C LEU A 477 3.70 11.79 -15.43
N GLU A 478 4.75 12.61 -15.40
CA GLU A 478 5.23 13.27 -16.61
C GLU A 478 5.79 12.25 -17.60
N VAL A 479 5.65 12.53 -18.90
CA VAL A 479 6.21 11.66 -19.95
C VAL A 479 7.72 11.58 -19.77
N ASN A 480 8.21 10.37 -19.49
CA ASN A 480 9.61 10.12 -19.12
C ASN A 480 10.29 9.07 -20.02
N SER A 481 9.54 8.43 -20.92
CA SER A 481 10.05 7.39 -21.81
C SER A 481 9.48 7.55 -23.22
N SER A 482 10.27 7.24 -24.25
CA SER A 482 9.77 7.19 -25.62
C SER A 482 9.23 5.79 -25.95
N PHE A 483 8.21 5.73 -26.82
CA PHE A 483 7.67 4.44 -27.28
C PHE A 483 8.76 3.57 -27.92
N ASP A 484 9.62 4.15 -28.75
CA ASP A 484 10.69 3.41 -29.43
C ASP A 484 11.71 2.82 -28.45
N ASP A 485 12.04 3.52 -27.36
CA ASP A 485 13.00 3.03 -26.37
C ASP A 485 12.40 1.92 -25.52
N VAL A 486 11.14 2.06 -25.12
CA VAL A 486 10.40 1.00 -24.41
C VAL A 486 10.27 -0.25 -25.28
N MET A 487 9.91 -0.09 -26.56
CA MET A 487 9.83 -1.24 -27.48
C MET A 487 11.18 -1.89 -27.75
N LYS A 488 12.27 -1.12 -27.82
CA LYS A 488 13.64 -1.67 -27.88
C LYS A 488 13.97 -2.45 -26.61
N GLU A 489 13.65 -1.93 -25.43
CA GLU A 489 13.87 -2.62 -24.16
C GLU A 489 13.08 -3.93 -24.11
N ILE A 490 11.80 -3.89 -24.44
CA ILE A 490 10.94 -5.08 -24.53
C ILE A 490 11.50 -6.10 -25.53
N SER A 491 12.00 -5.64 -26.68
CA SER A 491 12.60 -6.53 -27.70
C SER A 491 14.01 -7.02 -27.36
N GLY A 492 14.71 -6.31 -26.47
CA GLY A 492 16.11 -6.53 -26.09
C GLY A 492 16.26 -7.22 -24.73
N GLN A 493 15.19 -7.31 -23.94
CA GLN A 493 15.09 -8.28 -22.86
C GLN A 493 15.20 -9.67 -23.49
N PRO A 494 16.17 -10.50 -23.08
CA PRO A 494 16.14 -11.90 -23.47
C PRO A 494 14.81 -12.44 -22.97
N ASP A 495 14.01 -13.02 -23.85
CA ASP A 495 12.94 -13.93 -23.44
C ASP A 495 13.58 -14.93 -22.47
N ILE A 496 13.39 -14.74 -21.16
CA ILE A 496 13.58 -15.78 -20.16
C ILE A 496 12.39 -16.73 -20.36
N LYS A 497 12.42 -17.42 -21.50
CA LYS A 497 11.62 -18.57 -21.96
C LYS A 497 11.85 -18.92 -23.44
N ALA A 498 12.78 -18.27 -24.17
CA ALA A 498 13.09 -18.68 -25.56
C ALA A 498 14.58 -18.77 -25.94
N SER A 499 15.53 -18.33 -25.10
CA SER A 499 16.95 -18.26 -25.50
C SER A 499 17.93 -19.25 -24.86
N GLU A 500 17.48 -20.24 -24.08
CA GLU A 500 18.32 -21.43 -23.78
C GLU A 500 18.19 -22.57 -24.80
N LEU A 501 17.42 -22.37 -25.88
CA LEU A 501 17.27 -23.31 -26.99
C LEU A 501 17.73 -22.69 -28.30
N ASN A 502 18.95 -22.18 -28.36
CA ASN A 502 19.65 -21.98 -29.62
C ASN A 502 21.18 -22.03 -29.43
N LYS A 503 21.69 -23.22 -29.11
CA LYS A 503 22.94 -23.66 -29.72
C LYS A 503 22.59 -24.10 -31.14
N PRO A 504 23.20 -23.58 -32.21
CA PRO A 504 22.98 -24.09 -33.56
C PRO A 504 23.67 -25.45 -33.66
N GLY A 505 22.88 -26.51 -33.44
CA GLY A 505 23.27 -27.90 -33.58
C GLY A 505 22.08 -28.71 -34.04
N GLU A 506 22.01 -28.91 -35.36
CA GLU A 506 21.17 -29.88 -36.09
C GLU A 506 19.65 -29.68 -36.01
N LEU A 507 19.02 -29.51 -37.19
CA LEU A 507 17.56 -29.56 -37.36
C LEU A 507 17.05 -30.95 -36.93
N GLU A 508 16.64 -31.10 -35.68
CA GLU A 508 15.89 -32.26 -35.22
C GLU A 508 14.54 -32.30 -35.94
N SER A 509 14.23 -33.42 -36.58
CA SER A 509 12.94 -33.63 -37.23
C SER A 509 11.78 -33.58 -36.21
N ILE A 510 10.56 -33.25 -36.65
CA ILE A 510 9.34 -33.27 -35.82
C ILE A 510 9.19 -34.61 -35.07
N SER A 511 9.65 -35.71 -35.68
CA SER A 511 9.67 -37.04 -35.07
C SER A 511 10.61 -37.14 -33.86
N GLU A 512 11.80 -36.52 -33.90
CA GLU A 512 12.73 -36.51 -32.76
C GLU A 512 12.21 -35.60 -31.63
N GLN A 513 11.60 -34.45 -31.96
CA GLN A 513 10.96 -33.57 -30.98
C GLN A 513 9.80 -34.27 -30.27
N HIS A 514 8.94 -34.98 -31.02
CA HIS A 514 7.81 -35.74 -30.46
C HIS A 514 8.30 -36.90 -29.56
N LYS A 515 9.40 -37.55 -29.94
CA LYS A 515 10.03 -38.59 -29.12
C LYS A 515 10.64 -38.01 -27.84
N ALA A 516 11.28 -36.85 -27.89
CA ALA A 516 11.80 -36.14 -26.73
C ALA A 516 10.66 -35.79 -25.75
N LEU A 517 9.54 -35.25 -26.25
CA LEU A 517 8.35 -34.99 -25.45
C LEU A 517 7.83 -36.25 -24.73
N LYS A 518 7.74 -37.41 -25.42
CA LYS A 518 7.31 -38.67 -24.79
C LYS A 518 8.25 -39.12 -23.66
N VAL A 519 9.57 -38.96 -23.86
CA VAL A 519 10.59 -39.29 -22.85
C VAL A 519 10.42 -38.37 -21.64
N GLU A 520 10.33 -37.06 -21.87
CA GLU A 520 10.18 -36.05 -20.83
C GLU A 520 8.89 -36.26 -20.01
N MET A 521 7.76 -36.54 -20.67
CA MET A 521 6.50 -36.87 -20.01
C MET A 521 6.61 -38.15 -19.15
N THR A 522 7.36 -39.15 -19.62
CA THR A 522 7.56 -40.40 -18.89
C THR A 522 8.46 -40.19 -17.66
N GLU A 523 9.55 -39.42 -17.81
CA GLU A 523 10.44 -39.04 -16.72
C GLU A 523 9.70 -38.22 -15.67
N LEU A 524 8.89 -37.24 -16.08
CA LEU A 524 8.09 -36.44 -15.16
C LEU A 524 7.05 -37.28 -14.41
N ALA A 525 6.36 -38.21 -15.10
CA ALA A 525 5.42 -39.11 -14.44
C ALA A 525 6.08 -40.02 -13.39
N ASN A 526 7.31 -40.48 -13.67
CA ASN A 526 8.10 -41.26 -12.72
C ASN A 526 8.57 -40.40 -11.54
N GLN A 527 9.02 -39.17 -11.80
CA GLN A 527 9.42 -38.23 -10.74
C GLN A 527 8.25 -37.92 -9.82
N LEU A 528 7.08 -37.56 -10.38
CA LEU A 528 5.87 -37.36 -9.59
C LEU A 528 5.48 -38.59 -8.78
N SER A 529 5.75 -39.80 -9.28
CA SER A 529 5.50 -41.03 -8.51
C SER A 529 6.41 -41.17 -7.30
N LEU A 530 7.66 -40.72 -7.40
CA LEU A 530 8.60 -40.71 -6.29
C LEU A 530 8.20 -39.63 -5.27
N ASP A 531 7.90 -38.42 -5.74
CA ASP A 531 7.44 -37.31 -4.92
C ASP A 531 6.18 -37.66 -4.12
N LEU A 532 5.17 -38.26 -4.77
CA LEU A 532 3.93 -38.69 -4.11
C LEU A 532 4.19 -39.71 -3.00
N ASN A 533 5.08 -40.67 -3.24
CA ASN A 533 5.46 -41.65 -2.22
C ASN A 533 6.22 -40.99 -1.05
N GLU A 534 7.07 -39.99 -1.32
CA GLU A 534 7.71 -39.23 -0.24
C GLU A 534 6.73 -38.39 0.57
N LEU A 535 5.77 -37.73 -0.10
CA LEU A 535 4.72 -36.95 0.53
C LEU A 535 3.78 -37.81 1.37
N GLU A 536 3.35 -38.97 0.86
CA GLU A 536 2.50 -39.92 1.59
C GLU A 536 3.15 -40.33 2.92
N ILE A 537 4.44 -40.71 2.88
CA ILE A 537 5.21 -41.04 4.07
C ILE A 537 5.33 -39.86 5.04
N ALA A 538 5.55 -38.65 4.52
CA ALA A 538 5.65 -37.44 5.34
C ALA A 538 4.32 -37.06 6.00
N ILE A 539 3.20 -37.26 5.30
CA ILE A 539 1.84 -37.00 5.81
C ILE A 539 1.50 -37.97 6.94
N GLU A 540 1.72 -39.27 6.74
CA GLU A 540 1.47 -40.28 7.78
C GLU A 540 2.31 -40.02 9.04
N PHE A 541 3.59 -39.70 8.86
CA PHE A 541 4.46 -39.30 9.97
C PHE A 541 3.94 -38.04 10.66
N GLY A 542 3.52 -37.04 9.89
CA GLY A 542 3.11 -35.75 10.41
C GLY A 542 1.86 -35.81 11.28
N TYR A 543 0.83 -36.54 10.85
CA TYR A 543 -0.35 -36.75 11.67
C TYR A 543 -0.03 -37.51 12.97
N LYS A 544 0.80 -38.55 12.91
CA LYS A 544 1.16 -39.30 14.11
C LYS A 544 2.01 -38.47 15.07
N TYR A 545 2.97 -37.71 14.57
CA TYR A 545 3.75 -36.77 15.38
C TYR A 545 2.85 -35.74 16.06
N SER A 546 1.92 -35.14 15.30
CA SER A 546 0.94 -34.19 15.83
C SER A 546 0.08 -34.81 16.93
N PHE A 547 -0.36 -36.05 16.75
CA PHE A 547 -1.17 -36.78 17.74
C PHE A 547 -0.41 -37.06 19.04
N ASP A 548 0.82 -37.55 18.95
CA ASP A 548 1.62 -37.82 20.15
C ASP A 548 1.92 -36.52 20.93
N LYS A 549 2.07 -35.40 20.22
CA LYS A 549 2.24 -34.07 20.83
C LYS A 549 0.95 -33.55 21.47
N SER A 550 -0.19 -33.68 20.79
CA SER A 550 -1.47 -33.22 21.32
C SER A 550 -1.87 -34.00 22.58
N LYS A 551 -1.65 -35.33 22.61
CA LYS A 551 -1.83 -36.15 23.82
C LYS A 551 -0.98 -35.68 24.99
N LYS A 552 0.30 -35.41 24.72
CA LYS A 552 1.21 -34.91 25.75
C LYS A 552 0.80 -33.52 26.26
N ALA A 553 0.31 -32.66 25.37
CA ALA A 553 -0.22 -31.35 25.75
C ALA A 553 -1.46 -31.48 26.64
N ASP A 554 -2.36 -32.41 26.32
CA ASP A 554 -3.60 -32.69 27.07
C ASP A 554 -3.30 -33.11 28.52
N GLU A 555 -2.38 -34.07 28.70
CA GLU A 555 -1.92 -34.51 30.03
C GLU A 555 -1.25 -33.39 30.86
N MET A 556 -0.68 -32.38 30.19
CA MET A 556 -0.05 -31.24 30.84
C MET A 556 -1.05 -30.14 31.16
N TYR A 557 -2.06 -29.96 30.31
CA TYR A 557 -3.14 -29.02 30.52
C TYR A 557 -3.92 -29.35 31.80
N ASP A 558 -4.23 -30.62 32.07
CA ASP A 558 -4.88 -31.04 33.31
C ASP A 558 -4.16 -30.53 34.57
N LYS A 559 -2.82 -30.54 34.54
CA LYS A 559 -1.98 -30.05 35.66
C LYS A 559 -1.96 -28.53 35.76
N VAL A 560 -2.03 -27.84 34.62
CA VAL A 560 -2.17 -26.37 34.58
C VAL A 560 -3.52 -25.97 35.18
N GLU A 561 -4.59 -26.68 34.84
CA GLU A 561 -5.93 -26.39 35.34
C GLU A 561 -6.07 -26.67 36.84
N GLU A 562 -5.46 -27.76 37.34
CA GLU A 562 -5.38 -28.04 38.77
C GLU A 562 -4.70 -26.89 39.54
N LEU A 563 -3.59 -26.37 39.03
CA LEU A 563 -2.86 -25.25 39.63
C LEU A 563 -3.64 -23.93 39.55
N ARG A 564 -4.37 -23.69 38.45
CA ARG A 564 -5.24 -22.52 38.28
C ARG A 564 -6.34 -22.52 39.34
N LEU A 565 -7.08 -23.62 39.46
CA LEU A 565 -8.15 -23.78 40.46
C LEU A 565 -7.59 -23.66 41.89
N LYS A 566 -6.40 -24.19 42.15
CA LYS A 566 -5.73 -24.04 43.45
C LYS A 566 -5.41 -22.57 43.76
N MET A 567 -4.91 -21.82 42.78
CA MET A 567 -4.59 -20.40 42.94
C MET A 567 -5.84 -19.52 43.15
N GLU A 568 -6.93 -19.79 42.42
CA GLU A 568 -8.19 -19.05 42.54
C GLU A 568 -8.80 -19.18 43.93
N ASN A 569 -8.68 -20.36 44.54
CA ASN A 569 -9.21 -20.66 45.86
C ASN A 569 -8.26 -20.31 47.02
N GLU A 570 -7.05 -19.80 46.72
CA GLU A 570 -6.04 -19.45 47.74
C GLU A 570 -6.20 -18.00 48.22
N ASN A 571 -6.24 -17.83 49.54
CA ASN A 571 -6.42 -16.55 50.22
C ASN A 571 -5.14 -16.04 50.88
N ASP A 572 -4.16 -16.91 51.12
CA ASP A 572 -2.86 -16.52 51.65
C ASP A 572 -1.96 -15.93 50.54
N PRO A 573 -1.49 -14.67 50.64
CA PRO A 573 -0.74 -14.01 49.57
C PRO A 573 0.57 -14.72 49.17
N GLU A 574 1.33 -15.24 50.15
CA GLU A 574 2.60 -15.92 49.88
C GLU A 574 2.37 -17.27 49.18
N THR A 575 1.37 -18.03 49.63
CA THR A 575 0.99 -19.31 49.01
C THR A 575 0.38 -19.13 47.63
N LYS A 576 -0.37 -18.04 47.42
CA LYS A 576 -0.92 -17.65 46.12
C LYS A 576 0.19 -17.28 45.13
N GLU A 577 1.17 -16.48 45.54
CA GLU A 577 2.36 -16.14 44.72
C GLU A 577 3.17 -17.40 44.36
N SER A 578 3.39 -18.30 45.32
CA SER A 578 4.10 -19.57 45.09
C SER A 578 3.38 -20.48 44.09
N THR A 579 2.05 -20.62 44.23
CA THR A 579 1.22 -21.44 43.34
C THR A 579 1.18 -20.85 41.93
N LEU A 580 1.12 -19.53 41.82
CA LEU A 580 1.16 -18.79 40.56
C LEU A 580 2.50 -18.96 39.83
N ASN A 581 3.63 -18.95 40.53
CA ASN A 581 4.92 -19.27 39.93
C ASN A 581 4.99 -20.72 39.40
N GLN A 582 4.37 -21.68 40.10
CA GLN A 582 4.28 -23.06 39.62
C GLN A 582 3.38 -23.19 38.40
N LEU A 583 2.25 -22.48 38.38
CA LEU A 583 1.32 -22.39 37.25
C LEU A 583 2.03 -21.85 36.01
N LEU A 584 2.71 -20.71 36.15
CA LEU A 584 3.46 -20.07 35.05
C LEU A 584 4.56 -20.98 34.51
N LYS A 585 5.30 -21.66 35.39
CA LYS A 585 6.29 -22.64 34.97
C LYS A 585 5.65 -23.77 34.16
N LYS A 586 4.54 -24.33 34.63
CA LYS A 586 3.85 -25.43 33.93
C LYS A 586 3.27 -25.01 32.59
N ARG A 587 2.77 -23.79 32.47
CA ARG A 587 2.36 -23.19 31.20
C ARG A 587 3.52 -23.05 30.22
N SER A 588 4.66 -22.52 30.67
CA SER A 588 5.86 -22.40 29.83
C SER A 588 6.38 -23.76 29.31
N GLU A 589 6.12 -24.85 30.03
CA GLU A 589 6.44 -26.21 29.57
C GLU A 589 5.38 -26.74 28.58
N LEU A 590 4.11 -26.36 28.71
CA LEU A 590 2.97 -26.80 27.89
C LEU A 590 2.94 -26.13 26.51
N GLU A 591 3.07 -24.80 26.48
CA GLU A 591 2.96 -23.99 25.27
C GLU A 591 3.75 -24.52 24.06
N PRO A 592 5.06 -24.84 24.16
CA PRO A 592 5.82 -25.33 23.02
C PRO A 592 5.33 -26.70 22.52
N ILE A 593 4.73 -27.54 23.39
CA ILE A 593 4.23 -28.87 23.05
C ILE A 593 2.88 -28.77 22.33
N ALA A 594 2.00 -27.87 22.80
CA ALA A 594 0.73 -27.58 22.12
C ALA A 594 0.97 -26.91 20.75
N SER A 595 1.91 -25.95 20.69
CA SER A 595 2.35 -25.33 19.43
C SER A 595 2.92 -26.36 18.46
N ASP A 596 3.78 -27.28 18.95
CA ASP A 596 4.29 -28.40 18.15
C ASP A 596 3.16 -29.22 17.49
N ALA A 597 2.11 -29.54 18.26
CA ALA A 597 0.97 -30.30 17.74
C ALA A 597 0.24 -29.52 16.64
N ILE A 598 -0.11 -28.25 16.89
CA ILE A 598 -0.85 -27.41 15.93
C ILE A 598 -0.04 -27.19 14.65
N VAL A 599 1.22 -26.78 14.78
CA VAL A 599 2.07 -26.42 13.64
C VAL A 599 2.39 -27.64 12.78
N SER A 600 2.67 -28.79 13.40
CA SER A 600 2.90 -30.02 12.65
C SER A 600 1.63 -30.50 11.94
N PHE A 601 0.45 -30.37 12.55
CA PHE A 601 -0.83 -30.65 11.89
C PHE A 601 -1.06 -29.74 10.68
N ASP A 602 -0.97 -28.43 10.85
CA ASP A 602 -1.26 -27.46 9.78
C ASP A 602 -0.26 -27.59 8.60
N PHE A 603 1.00 -27.90 8.89
CA PHE A 603 1.98 -28.23 7.84
C PHE A 603 1.63 -29.54 7.14
N THR A 604 1.16 -30.54 7.88
CA THR A 604 0.74 -31.84 7.32
C THR A 604 -0.45 -31.68 6.37
N GLU A 605 -1.43 -30.85 6.72
CA GLU A 605 -2.53 -30.49 5.81
C GLU A 605 -2.02 -29.81 4.53
N SER A 606 -0.98 -28.97 4.64
CA SER A 606 -0.36 -28.33 3.48
C SER A 606 0.34 -29.35 2.57
N LEU A 607 1.00 -30.37 3.16
CA LEU A 607 1.58 -31.48 2.41
C LEU A 607 0.49 -32.34 1.72
N LEU A 608 -0.65 -32.53 2.37
CA LEU A 608 -1.79 -33.26 1.78
C LEU A 608 -2.33 -32.54 0.54
N ASN A 609 -2.45 -31.21 0.59
CA ASN A 609 -2.84 -30.43 -0.58
C ASN A 609 -1.83 -30.56 -1.73
N GLU A 610 -0.51 -30.46 -1.45
CA GLU A 610 0.53 -30.68 -2.48
C GLU A 610 0.45 -32.10 -3.06
N PHE A 611 0.17 -33.10 -2.22
CA PHE A 611 -0.02 -34.48 -2.66
C PHE A 611 -1.22 -34.62 -3.62
N GLU A 612 -2.35 -34.00 -3.32
CA GLU A 612 -3.54 -34.05 -4.19
C GLU A 612 -3.29 -33.35 -5.53
N GLU A 613 -2.63 -32.19 -5.54
CA GLU A 613 -2.25 -31.47 -6.76
C GLU A 613 -1.32 -32.31 -7.64
N LYS A 614 -0.22 -32.82 -7.06
CA LYS A 614 0.74 -33.66 -7.79
C LYS A 614 0.13 -34.97 -8.28
N LYS A 615 -0.83 -35.53 -7.55
CA LYS A 615 -1.57 -36.73 -7.97
C LYS A 615 -2.44 -36.45 -9.17
N ASN A 616 -3.16 -35.33 -9.16
CA ASN A 616 -3.97 -34.89 -10.29
C ASN A 616 -3.10 -34.65 -11.54
N ASP A 617 -1.93 -34.02 -11.38
CA ASP A 617 -1.00 -33.81 -12.49
C ASP A 617 -0.40 -35.11 -13.02
N GLN A 618 -0.05 -36.04 -12.12
CA GLN A 618 0.40 -37.37 -12.51
C GLN A 618 -0.68 -38.12 -13.32
N ASP A 619 -1.94 -38.06 -12.90
CA ASP A 619 -3.06 -38.69 -13.60
C ASP A 619 -3.30 -38.06 -14.98
N ARG A 620 -3.18 -36.73 -15.08
CA ARG A 620 -3.25 -35.99 -16.35
C ARG A 620 -2.13 -36.39 -17.31
N ILE A 621 -0.88 -36.50 -16.82
CA ILE A 621 0.27 -36.92 -17.64
C ILE A 621 0.11 -38.38 -18.07
N LYS A 622 -0.27 -39.29 -17.16
CA LYS A 622 -0.51 -40.71 -17.49
C LYS A 622 -1.60 -40.87 -18.53
N LYS A 623 -2.69 -40.10 -18.42
CA LYS A 623 -3.77 -40.06 -19.41
C LYS A 623 -3.24 -39.57 -20.77
N SER A 624 -2.52 -38.45 -20.80
CA SER A 624 -1.92 -37.90 -22.03
C SER A 624 -0.94 -38.88 -22.69
N LEU A 625 -0.10 -39.55 -21.90
CA LEU A 625 0.78 -40.62 -22.38
C LEU A 625 0.01 -41.80 -22.98
N SER A 626 -1.13 -42.17 -22.39
CA SER A 626 -1.98 -43.24 -22.92
C SER A 626 -2.65 -42.86 -24.24
N GLU A 627 -3.09 -41.60 -24.37
CA GLU A 627 -3.65 -41.04 -25.59
C GLU A 627 -2.62 -41.05 -26.72
N ILE A 628 -1.40 -40.56 -26.46
CA ILE A 628 -0.30 -40.59 -27.42
C ILE A 628 0.05 -42.03 -27.83
N LYS A 629 0.14 -42.97 -26.87
CA LYS A 629 0.42 -44.39 -27.16
C LYS A 629 -0.67 -45.04 -28.01
N SER A 630 -1.93 -44.68 -27.80
CA SER A 630 -3.08 -45.22 -28.55
C SER A 630 -3.06 -44.88 -30.04
N LYS A 631 -2.38 -43.78 -30.43
CA LYS A 631 -2.26 -43.36 -31.83
C LYS A 631 -1.24 -44.20 -32.63
N GLY A 632 -0.43 -45.03 -31.96
CA GLY A 632 0.57 -45.91 -32.58
C GLY A 632 1.84 -45.20 -33.04
N ASP A 633 2.76 -45.94 -33.66
CA ASP A 633 4.10 -45.45 -34.04
C ASP A 633 4.14 -44.74 -35.43
N ASN A 634 3.06 -44.81 -36.20
CA ASN A 634 2.97 -44.26 -37.57
C ASN A 634 2.13 -42.97 -37.61
N LEU A 635 2.52 -41.97 -36.82
CA LEU A 635 1.88 -40.65 -36.80
C LEU A 635 2.33 -39.80 -38.00
N SER A 636 1.42 -38.98 -38.52
CA SER A 636 1.77 -37.92 -39.47
C SER A 636 2.48 -36.75 -38.77
N ASP A 637 3.24 -35.95 -39.54
CA ASP A 637 3.92 -34.76 -39.01
C ASP A 637 2.94 -33.75 -38.38
N GLU A 638 1.72 -33.64 -38.92
CA GLU A 638 0.66 -32.77 -38.40
C GLU A 638 0.14 -33.27 -37.04
N GLU A 639 -0.03 -34.58 -36.87
CA GLU A 639 -0.45 -35.17 -35.59
C GLU A 639 0.63 -35.03 -34.51
N MET A 640 1.91 -35.21 -34.88
CA MET A 640 3.04 -35.01 -33.97
C MET A 640 3.19 -33.53 -33.56
N GLN A 641 2.95 -32.61 -34.49
CA GLN A 641 3.00 -31.17 -34.22
C GLN A 641 1.85 -30.71 -33.31
N ASN A 642 0.66 -31.30 -33.46
CA ASN A 642 -0.46 -31.05 -32.56
C ASN A 642 -0.15 -31.55 -31.14
N ASP A 643 0.41 -32.75 -30.98
CA ASP A 643 0.83 -33.25 -29.67
C ASP A 643 1.89 -32.33 -29.01
N LEU A 644 2.88 -31.87 -29.78
CA LEU A 644 3.90 -30.92 -29.29
C LEU A 644 3.29 -29.61 -28.78
N LYS A 645 2.29 -29.09 -29.49
CA LYS A 645 1.57 -27.87 -29.12
C LYS A 645 0.68 -28.07 -27.89
N ASP A 646 0.00 -29.21 -27.82
CA ASP A 646 -1.01 -29.49 -26.79
C ASP A 646 -0.40 -29.88 -25.44
N PHE A 647 0.78 -30.51 -25.45
CA PHE A 647 1.42 -31.05 -24.25
C PHE A 647 2.72 -30.36 -23.86
N GLY A 648 3.48 -29.79 -24.81
CA GLY A 648 4.77 -29.14 -24.52
C GLY A 648 4.71 -28.04 -23.44
N PRO A 649 3.83 -27.03 -23.57
CA PRO A 649 3.70 -25.96 -22.57
C PRO A 649 3.32 -26.50 -21.17
N LYS A 650 2.39 -27.47 -21.12
CA LYS A 650 1.91 -28.07 -19.86
C LYS A 650 3.02 -28.77 -19.09
N ILE A 651 3.96 -29.41 -19.80
CA ILE A 651 5.10 -30.09 -19.18
C ILE A 651 6.13 -29.08 -18.65
N GLN A 652 6.27 -27.94 -19.32
CA GLN A 652 7.20 -26.90 -18.89
C GLN A 652 6.71 -26.17 -17.63
N ASP A 653 5.40 -25.95 -17.49
CA ASP A 653 4.82 -25.31 -16.31
C ASP A 653 4.98 -26.17 -15.04
N LEU A 654 4.90 -27.50 -15.16
CA LEU A 654 5.03 -28.44 -14.05
C LEU A 654 6.45 -28.54 -13.47
N LYS A 655 7.47 -28.09 -14.20
CA LYS A 655 8.88 -28.14 -13.75
C LYS A 655 9.29 -26.99 -12.82
N GLY A 656 8.43 -25.98 -12.65
CA GLY A 656 8.75 -24.74 -11.92
C GLY A 656 8.19 -24.62 -10.50
N MET A 657 7.48 -25.64 -9.99
CA MET A 657 6.81 -25.54 -8.69
C MET A 657 7.79 -25.73 -7.53
N LYS A 658 7.85 -24.74 -6.63
CA LYS A 658 8.54 -24.86 -5.34
C LYS A 658 7.81 -25.85 -4.43
N SER A 659 8.55 -26.62 -3.65
CA SER A 659 7.94 -27.55 -2.67
C SER A 659 7.41 -26.80 -1.44
N VAL A 660 6.37 -27.33 -0.79
CA VAL A 660 5.86 -26.83 0.51
C VAL A 660 6.96 -26.76 1.58
N TYR A 661 7.99 -27.61 1.51
CA TYR A 661 9.17 -27.54 2.39
C TYR A 661 9.99 -26.25 2.26
N GLU A 662 9.93 -25.59 1.10
CA GLU A 662 10.63 -24.32 0.82
C GLU A 662 9.71 -23.13 1.13
N MET A 663 8.41 -23.26 0.82
CA MET A 663 7.43 -22.18 0.95
C MET A 663 7.00 -21.91 2.39
N ALA A 664 6.84 -22.95 3.23
CA ALA A 664 6.30 -22.75 4.57
C ALA A 664 7.23 -21.92 5.50
N PRO A 665 8.57 -22.12 5.51
CA PRO A 665 9.48 -21.24 6.24
C PRO A 665 9.47 -19.79 5.71
N GLU A 666 9.37 -19.60 4.38
CA GLU A 666 9.25 -18.27 3.76
C GLU A 666 7.98 -17.55 4.25
N ARG A 667 6.84 -18.24 4.30
CA ARG A 667 5.57 -17.68 4.79
C ARG A 667 5.62 -17.23 6.25
N TYR A 668 6.23 -18.03 7.13
CA TYR A 668 6.39 -17.64 8.54
C TYR A 668 7.30 -16.43 8.70
N LYS A 669 8.37 -16.35 7.89
CA LYS A 669 9.24 -15.18 7.84
C LYS A 669 8.47 -13.92 7.44
N GLU A 670 7.63 -14.00 6.40
CA GLU A 670 6.78 -12.88 5.96
C GLU A 670 5.79 -12.44 7.05
N LEU A 671 5.16 -13.38 7.75
CA LEU A 671 4.25 -13.07 8.87
C LEU A 671 4.99 -12.38 10.03
N ILE A 672 6.20 -12.83 10.37
CA ILE A 672 7.04 -12.23 11.42
C ILE A 672 7.48 -10.83 11.00
N ASP A 673 7.92 -10.65 9.75
CA ASP A 673 8.35 -9.35 9.22
C ASP A 673 7.16 -8.35 9.21
N GLY A 674 5.99 -8.79 8.76
CA GLY A 674 4.76 -7.99 8.82
C GLY A 674 4.32 -7.64 10.24
N ASN A 675 4.49 -8.57 11.20
CA ASN A 675 4.22 -8.28 12.62
C ASN A 675 5.24 -7.29 13.20
N ASN A 676 6.53 -7.43 12.89
CA ASN A 676 7.57 -6.49 13.30
C ASN A 676 7.29 -5.06 12.83
N GLU A 677 6.82 -4.90 11.60
CA GLU A 677 6.43 -3.59 11.07
C GLU A 677 5.25 -2.99 11.86
N LYS A 678 4.19 -3.79 12.12
CA LYS A 678 3.04 -3.37 12.94
C LYS A 678 3.47 -3.00 14.35
N LEU A 679 4.35 -3.81 14.95
CA LEU A 679 4.86 -3.61 16.30
C LEU A 679 5.68 -2.32 16.39
N GLY A 680 6.58 -2.05 15.43
CA GLY A 680 7.37 -0.83 15.39
C GLY A 680 6.52 0.44 15.26
N LYS A 681 5.49 0.41 14.40
CA LYS A 681 4.51 1.51 14.29
C LYS A 681 3.75 1.73 15.60
N GLN A 682 3.28 0.65 16.22
CA GLN A 682 2.52 0.71 17.46
C GLN A 682 3.39 1.15 18.65
N GLU A 683 4.67 0.75 18.68
CA GLU A 683 5.65 1.15 19.67
C GLU A 683 5.95 2.65 19.60
N SER A 684 6.16 3.19 18.40
CA SER A 684 6.32 4.64 18.20
C SER A 684 5.10 5.38 18.74
N TYR A 685 3.89 4.95 18.37
CA TYR A 685 2.65 5.61 18.80
C TYR A 685 2.43 5.50 20.32
N TYR A 686 2.75 4.36 20.91
CA TYR A 686 2.73 4.16 22.36
C TYR A 686 3.69 5.12 23.08
N ASN A 687 4.92 5.27 22.56
CA ASN A 687 5.92 6.17 23.13
C ASN A 687 5.51 7.64 22.99
N ASP A 688 4.95 8.03 21.84
CA ASP A 688 4.46 9.39 21.59
C ASP A 688 3.33 9.77 22.56
N ILE A 689 2.30 8.92 22.68
CA ILE A 689 1.20 9.15 23.63
C ILE A 689 1.71 9.16 25.07
N SER A 690 2.64 8.26 25.42
CA SER A 690 3.24 8.25 26.76
C SER A 690 3.96 9.56 27.06
N SER A 691 4.71 10.11 26.09
CA SER A 691 5.38 11.40 26.19
C SER A 691 4.37 12.55 26.35
N ASP A 692 3.33 12.59 25.52
CA ASP A 692 2.29 13.62 25.57
C ASP A 692 1.54 13.59 26.91
N LEU A 693 1.23 12.39 27.41
CA LEU A 693 0.55 12.19 28.68
C LEU A 693 1.41 12.67 29.87
N ASN A 694 2.73 12.46 29.82
CA ASN A 694 3.65 13.00 30.82
C ASN A 694 3.76 14.52 30.72
N SER A 695 3.87 15.08 29.51
CA SER A 695 3.91 16.53 29.29
C SER A 695 2.65 17.21 29.83
N LEU A 696 1.48 16.64 29.55
CA LEU A 696 0.20 17.19 29.99
C LEU A 696 0.03 17.15 31.51
N LYS A 697 0.47 16.07 32.16
CA LYS A 697 0.55 15.99 33.63
C LYS A 697 1.46 17.09 34.22
N ASP A 698 2.60 17.33 33.60
CA ASP A 698 3.52 18.40 34.01
C ASP A 698 2.94 19.80 33.80
N GLU A 699 2.20 20.04 32.71
CA GLU A 699 1.48 21.30 32.48
C GLU A 699 0.42 21.56 33.54
N ILE A 700 -0.40 20.55 33.85
CA ILE A 700 -1.44 20.64 34.90
C ILE A 700 -0.78 20.92 36.26
N LYS A 701 0.36 20.28 36.56
CA LYS A 701 1.14 20.53 37.77
C LYS A 701 1.61 21.99 37.84
N ARG A 702 2.19 22.53 36.76
CA ARG A 702 2.61 23.94 36.69
C ARG A 702 1.45 24.92 36.81
N LEU A 703 0.28 24.59 36.25
CA LEU A 703 -0.93 25.39 36.38
C LEU A 703 -1.41 25.42 37.84
N ASN A 704 -1.39 24.28 38.54
CA ASN A 704 -1.67 24.24 39.98
C ASN A 704 -0.74 25.16 40.78
N GLU A 705 0.58 25.08 40.54
CA GLU A 705 1.57 25.94 41.22
C GLU A 705 1.29 27.44 40.98
N LYS A 706 0.90 27.83 39.75
CA LYS A 706 0.52 29.22 39.42
C LYS A 706 -0.79 29.67 40.08
N ILE A 707 -1.78 28.78 40.18
CA ILE A 707 -3.07 29.03 40.85
C ILE A 707 -2.86 29.28 42.35
N ASP A 708 -1.93 28.54 42.96
CA ASP A 708 -1.59 28.67 44.37
C ASP A 708 -0.78 29.94 44.65
N ALA A 709 0.10 30.34 43.74
CA ALA A 709 0.94 31.53 43.87
C ALA A 709 0.20 32.87 43.67
N THR A 710 -0.94 32.88 42.97
CA THR A 710 -1.66 34.13 42.65
C THR A 710 -2.75 34.49 43.66
N THR A 711 -2.77 35.76 44.07
CA THR A 711 -3.82 36.33 44.94
C THR A 711 -4.92 37.08 44.17
N ASN A 712 -4.75 37.27 42.85
CA ASN A 712 -5.71 37.96 41.99
C ASN A 712 -6.87 37.02 41.60
N LYS A 713 -8.09 37.33 42.07
CA LYS A 713 -9.29 36.51 41.80
C LYS A 713 -9.59 36.27 40.31
N LYS A 714 -9.36 37.27 39.45
CA LYS A 714 -9.63 37.15 38.01
C LYS A 714 -8.61 36.24 37.33
N ALA A 715 -7.33 36.41 37.64
CA ALA A 715 -6.26 35.55 37.14
C ALA A 715 -6.42 34.10 37.63
N LYS A 716 -6.78 33.93 38.91
CA LYS A 716 -7.05 32.61 39.50
C LYS A 716 -8.18 31.89 38.77
N SER A 717 -9.29 32.58 38.49
CA SER A 717 -10.41 32.02 37.73
C SER A 717 -10.03 31.62 36.29
N GLN A 718 -9.17 32.39 35.63
CA GLN A 718 -8.71 32.08 34.26
C GLN A 718 -7.79 30.86 34.24
N LEU A 719 -6.81 30.79 35.16
CA LEU A 719 -5.90 29.65 35.28
C LEU A 719 -6.64 28.37 35.70
N SER A 720 -7.66 28.46 36.55
CA SER A 720 -8.50 27.30 36.91
C SER A 720 -9.34 26.80 35.73
N ALA A 721 -9.82 27.68 34.85
CA ALA A 721 -10.52 27.27 33.62
C ALA A 721 -9.55 26.60 32.62
N GLU A 722 -8.35 27.15 32.46
CA GLU A 722 -7.28 26.56 31.63
C GLU A 722 -6.86 25.19 32.14
N LYS A 723 -6.70 25.04 33.46
CA LYS A 723 -6.45 23.75 34.11
C LYS A 723 -7.58 22.74 33.85
N GLY A 724 -8.85 23.16 34.00
CA GLY A 724 -10.00 22.27 33.78
C GLY A 724 -10.07 21.75 32.34
N ALA A 725 -9.72 22.58 31.34
CA ALA A 725 -9.61 22.11 29.95
C ALA A 725 -8.51 21.05 29.78
N LYS A 726 -7.35 21.27 30.41
CA LYS A 726 -6.22 20.32 30.37
C LYS A 726 -6.49 19.01 31.12
N GLU A 727 -7.30 19.04 32.19
CA GLU A 727 -7.74 17.83 32.91
C GLU A 727 -8.68 16.97 32.06
N ILE A 728 -9.51 17.58 31.21
CA ILE A 728 -10.33 16.85 30.22
C ILE A 728 -9.43 16.22 29.16
N ASP A 729 -8.48 16.99 28.61
CA ASP A 729 -7.48 16.46 27.65
C ASP A 729 -6.71 15.28 28.27
N LEU A 730 -6.44 15.31 29.58
CA LEU A 730 -5.72 14.24 30.29
C LEU A 730 -6.57 12.98 30.42
N GLU A 731 -7.88 13.10 30.66
CA GLU A 731 -8.80 11.97 30.73
C GLU A 731 -8.89 11.25 29.38
N ASP A 732 -9.07 12.01 28.31
CA ASP A 732 -9.13 11.50 26.93
C ASP A 732 -7.82 10.81 26.54
N LEU A 733 -6.68 11.46 26.76
CA LEU A 733 -5.37 10.91 26.42
C LEU A 733 -5.00 9.69 27.29
N THR A 734 -5.51 9.61 28.52
CA THR A 734 -5.32 8.43 29.39
C THR A 734 -6.10 7.23 28.88
N TYR A 735 -7.31 7.44 28.35
CA TYR A 735 -8.08 6.39 27.71
C TYR A 735 -7.39 5.88 26.45
N GLU A 736 -6.96 6.80 25.58
CA GLU A 736 -6.21 6.48 24.35
C GLU A 736 -4.91 5.72 24.66
N TYR A 737 -4.16 6.15 25.67
CA TYR A 737 -2.96 5.45 26.14
C TYR A 737 -3.25 4.00 26.53
N LYS A 738 -4.39 3.72 27.18
CA LYS A 738 -4.78 2.37 27.58
C LYS A 738 -5.03 1.49 26.36
N GLU A 739 -5.79 1.98 25.37
CA GLU A 739 -6.08 1.21 24.15
C GLU A 739 -4.81 0.93 23.34
N VAL A 740 -3.94 1.94 23.22
CA VAL A 740 -2.68 1.83 22.47
C VAL A 740 -1.71 0.87 23.16
N LYS A 741 -1.66 0.89 24.49
CA LYS A 741 -0.88 -0.06 25.30
C LYS A 741 -1.38 -1.49 25.13
N ASP A 742 -2.70 -1.73 25.21
CA ASP A 742 -3.29 -3.06 25.04
C ASP A 742 -2.96 -3.63 23.65
N LYS A 743 -3.07 -2.80 22.60
CA LYS A 743 -2.73 -3.19 21.23
C LYS A 743 -1.23 -3.47 21.04
N TYR A 744 -0.35 -2.67 21.65
CA TYR A 744 1.10 -2.91 21.62
C TYR A 744 1.46 -4.26 22.28
N GLN A 745 0.86 -4.57 23.44
CA GLN A 745 1.09 -5.84 24.11
C GLN A 745 0.59 -7.02 23.28
N LYS A 746 -0.60 -6.91 22.67
CA LYS A 746 -1.15 -7.96 21.81
C LYS A 746 -0.22 -8.28 20.63
N LEU A 747 0.31 -7.27 19.95
CA LEU A 747 1.26 -7.46 18.84
C LEU A 747 2.56 -8.13 19.32
N LYS A 748 3.07 -7.76 20.50
CA LYS A 748 4.27 -8.37 21.08
C LYS A 748 4.06 -9.86 21.39
N ILE A 749 2.87 -10.21 21.88
CA ILE A 749 2.47 -11.61 22.12
C ILE A 749 2.36 -12.37 20.80
N GLU A 750 1.68 -11.80 19.80
CA GLU A 750 1.52 -12.39 18.48
C GLU A 750 2.89 -12.66 17.81
N LYS A 751 3.82 -11.71 17.88
CA LYS A 751 5.20 -11.90 17.40
C LYS A 751 5.87 -13.12 18.03
N ARG A 752 5.85 -13.22 19.37
CA ARG A 752 6.46 -14.34 20.10
C ARG A 752 5.84 -15.68 19.70
N SER A 753 4.53 -15.69 19.49
CA SER A 753 3.77 -16.83 19.02
C SER A 753 4.24 -17.29 17.64
N LEU A 754 4.39 -16.35 16.68
CA LEU A 754 4.88 -16.63 15.33
C LEU A 754 6.34 -17.11 15.31
N GLU A 755 7.21 -16.50 16.13
CA GLU A 755 8.62 -16.92 16.27
C GLU A 755 8.74 -18.32 16.89
N SER A 756 7.85 -18.66 17.82
CA SER A 756 7.74 -20.02 18.36
C SER A 756 7.32 -21.01 17.29
N ASP A 757 6.23 -20.72 16.57
CA ASP A 757 5.72 -21.60 15.51
C ASP A 757 6.74 -21.81 14.40
N ALA A 758 7.48 -20.76 13.99
CA ALA A 758 8.55 -20.89 12.99
C ALA A 758 9.68 -21.83 13.44
N ARG A 759 10.06 -21.78 14.72
CA ARG A 759 11.06 -22.70 15.30
C ARG A 759 10.54 -24.13 15.32
N GLN A 760 9.30 -24.34 15.73
CA GLN A 760 8.68 -25.67 15.77
C GLN A 760 8.50 -26.26 14.38
N LEU A 761 8.06 -25.45 13.41
CA LEU A 761 7.99 -25.85 12.01
C LEU A 761 9.35 -26.30 11.47
N SER A 762 10.41 -25.51 11.71
CA SER A 762 11.76 -25.86 11.28
C SER A 762 12.26 -27.16 11.93
N GLY A 763 11.97 -27.36 13.22
CA GLY A 763 12.30 -28.58 13.96
C GLY A 763 11.53 -29.80 13.42
N PHE A 764 10.25 -29.62 13.14
CA PHE A 764 9.39 -30.65 12.56
C PHE A 764 9.84 -31.04 11.15
N ILE A 765 10.09 -30.06 10.25
CA ILE A 765 10.62 -30.32 8.90
C ILE A 765 11.93 -31.12 8.96
N THR A 766 12.82 -30.80 9.90
CA THR A 766 14.08 -31.53 10.12
C THR A 766 13.81 -32.97 10.57
N THR A 767 12.83 -33.16 11.45
CA THR A 767 12.42 -34.48 11.96
C THR A 767 11.79 -35.33 10.86
N VAL A 768 10.87 -34.78 10.07
CA VAL A 768 10.26 -35.43 8.90
C VAL A 768 11.35 -35.87 7.92
N LYS A 769 12.35 -35.02 7.63
CA LYS A 769 13.45 -35.37 6.72
C LYS A 769 14.36 -36.49 7.25
N SER A 770 14.48 -36.67 8.57
CA SER A 770 15.44 -37.60 9.18
C SER A 770 14.84 -38.89 9.77
N GLN A 771 13.55 -38.91 10.14
CA GLN A 771 12.94 -39.97 10.95
C GLN A 771 11.67 -40.59 10.35
N ARG A 772 11.26 -40.22 9.14
CA ARG A 772 9.98 -40.62 8.52
C ARG A 772 9.73 -42.14 8.34
N GLN A 773 10.73 -42.99 8.51
CA GLN A 773 10.58 -44.46 8.38
C GLN A 773 10.18 -45.18 9.67
N LEU A 774 9.95 -44.46 10.78
CA LEU A 774 9.86 -45.05 12.13
C LEU A 774 8.44 -45.11 12.72
N VAL A 775 7.40 -44.71 11.98
CA VAL A 775 6.11 -44.36 12.58
C VAL A 775 4.94 -45.05 11.87
N GLY A 776 3.98 -45.57 12.64
CA GLY A 776 2.78 -46.23 12.13
C GLY A 776 1.62 -45.26 11.86
N ARG A 777 0.73 -45.66 10.95
CA ARG A 777 -0.47 -44.90 10.56
C ARG A 777 -1.51 -44.83 11.68
N LEU A 778 -2.17 -43.69 11.83
CA LEU A 778 -3.31 -43.52 12.75
C LEU A 778 -4.51 -44.34 12.29
N ASP A 779 -5.26 -44.91 13.24
CA ASP A 779 -6.59 -45.45 12.96
C ASP A 779 -7.69 -44.35 12.91
N GLU A 780 -8.92 -44.73 12.58
CA GLU A 780 -10.05 -43.79 12.46
C GLU A 780 -10.40 -43.11 13.79
N ASP A 781 -10.28 -43.84 14.90
CA ASP A 781 -10.59 -43.33 16.24
C ASP A 781 -9.52 -42.32 16.68
N GLU A 782 -8.24 -42.65 16.48
CA GLU A 782 -7.11 -41.77 16.75
C GLU A 782 -7.14 -40.50 15.87
N SER A 783 -7.56 -40.62 14.60
CA SER A 783 -7.70 -39.47 13.69
C SER A 783 -8.82 -38.52 14.13
N ALA A 784 -9.97 -39.08 14.54
CA ALA A 784 -11.07 -38.29 15.08
C ALA A 784 -10.72 -37.61 16.40
N GLU A 785 -9.89 -38.26 17.22
CA GLU A 785 -9.38 -37.70 18.46
C GLU A 785 -8.34 -36.59 18.20
N LEU A 786 -7.43 -36.78 17.24
CA LEU A 786 -6.48 -35.76 16.81
C LEU A 786 -7.18 -34.45 16.45
N ALA A 787 -8.20 -34.54 15.58
CA ALA A 787 -8.96 -33.38 15.14
C ALA A 787 -9.57 -32.60 16.32
N LYS A 788 -10.17 -33.30 17.29
CA LYS A 788 -10.74 -32.70 18.50
C LYS A 788 -9.69 -32.02 19.37
N LEU A 789 -8.55 -32.67 19.60
CA LEU A 789 -7.47 -32.10 20.41
C LEU A 789 -6.85 -30.86 19.75
N ILE A 790 -6.67 -30.89 18.42
CA ILE A 790 -6.15 -29.73 17.68
C ILE A 790 -7.13 -28.56 17.73
N GLU A 791 -8.43 -28.81 17.51
CA GLU A 791 -9.47 -27.78 17.65
C GLU A 791 -9.48 -27.20 19.07
N TYR A 792 -9.44 -28.06 20.09
CA TYR A 792 -9.34 -27.66 21.49
C TYR A 792 -8.12 -26.76 21.76
N PHE A 793 -6.91 -27.16 21.36
CA PHE A 793 -5.72 -26.33 21.60
C PHE A 793 -5.70 -25.06 20.76
N LYS A 794 -6.29 -25.06 19.56
CA LYS A 794 -6.52 -23.83 18.78
C LYS A 794 -7.44 -22.87 19.51
N GLU A 795 -8.49 -23.35 20.16
CA GLU A 795 -9.40 -22.54 20.99
C GLU A 795 -8.73 -22.04 22.28
N GLN A 796 -8.01 -22.91 23.00
CA GLN A 796 -7.33 -22.53 24.26
C GLN A 796 -6.22 -21.50 24.03
N ARG A 797 -5.57 -21.51 22.85
CA ARG A 797 -4.61 -20.48 22.42
C ARG A 797 -5.20 -19.06 22.45
N TYR A 798 -6.53 -18.90 22.37
CA TYR A 798 -7.25 -17.63 22.51
C TYR A 798 -7.73 -17.32 23.94
N ILE A 799 -7.87 -18.33 24.81
CA ILE A 799 -8.40 -18.18 26.18
C ILE A 799 -7.27 -17.83 27.18
N GLU A 800 -6.06 -18.35 26.99
CA GLU A 800 -4.92 -18.04 27.88
C GLU A 800 -4.48 -16.56 27.85
N ASP A 801 -4.83 -15.84 26.77
CA ASP A 801 -4.62 -14.39 26.57
C ASP A 801 -5.44 -13.53 27.57
N VAL A 802 -6.52 -14.07 28.13
CA VAL A 802 -7.38 -13.41 29.13
C VAL A 802 -6.80 -13.52 30.54
N ILE A 803 -6.14 -14.64 30.86
CA ILE A 803 -5.56 -14.90 32.19
C ILE A 803 -4.25 -14.11 32.40
N GLY A 804 -3.48 -13.89 31.33
CA GLY A 804 -2.35 -12.95 31.36
C GLY A 804 -2.76 -11.50 31.70
N LYS A 805 -4.01 -11.14 31.36
CA LYS A 805 -4.61 -9.83 31.66
C LYS A 805 -5.00 -9.71 33.13
N GLU A 806 -5.64 -10.72 33.70
CA GLU A 806 -5.96 -10.79 35.13
C GLU A 806 -4.70 -10.79 36.02
N TYR A 807 -3.60 -11.39 35.54
CA TYR A 807 -2.31 -11.39 36.23
C TYR A 807 -1.59 -10.03 36.22
N GLN A 808 -1.60 -9.32 35.08
CA GLN A 808 -1.08 -7.95 34.97
C GLN A 808 -1.87 -6.98 35.87
N GLU A 809 -3.19 -7.20 35.99
CA GLU A 809 -4.05 -6.46 36.93
C GLU A 809 -3.77 -6.81 38.38
N PHE A 810 -3.47 -8.07 38.71
CA PHE A 810 -3.05 -8.51 40.05
C PHE A 810 -1.74 -7.83 40.49
N ILE A 811 -0.71 -7.79 39.64
CA ILE A 811 0.55 -7.08 39.92
C ILE A 811 0.34 -5.56 40.02
N ALA A 812 -0.52 -4.99 39.17
CA ALA A 812 -0.85 -3.56 39.22
C ALA A 812 -1.67 -3.15 40.46
N SER A 813 -2.31 -4.10 41.16
CA SER A 813 -3.20 -3.85 42.30
C SER A 813 -2.51 -3.67 43.67
N GLY A 814 -1.17 -3.84 43.74
CA GLY A 814 -0.35 -3.33 44.84
C GLY A 814 0.21 -4.38 45.79
N SER A 815 1.51 -4.65 45.63
CA SER A 815 2.47 -4.87 46.72
C SER A 815 3.63 -3.88 46.54
N SER A 816 4.18 -3.39 47.65
CA SER A 816 4.99 -2.18 47.79
C SER A 816 6.23 -2.05 46.87
N ASP A 817 6.73 -0.82 46.75
CA ASP A 817 7.93 -0.28 46.04
C ASP A 817 9.28 -1.05 46.15
N GLN A 818 9.32 -2.30 46.63
CA GLN A 818 10.44 -3.22 46.49
C GLN A 818 10.34 -4.19 45.30
N ASP A 819 9.22 -4.20 44.56
CA ASP A 819 8.97 -5.18 43.49
C ASP A 819 9.56 -4.82 42.10
N LEU A 820 10.17 -3.64 41.95
CA LEU A 820 10.91 -3.26 40.74
C LEU A 820 12.15 -4.16 40.47
N ASN A 821 12.67 -4.85 41.49
CA ASN A 821 13.78 -5.80 41.34
C ASN A 821 13.34 -7.23 40.99
N LYS A 822 12.03 -7.56 40.99
CA LYS A 822 11.52 -8.87 40.53
C LYS A 822 11.11 -8.88 39.05
N ALA A 823 10.81 -7.72 38.46
CA ALA A 823 10.72 -7.57 37.00
C ALA A 823 12.05 -7.94 36.29
N GLN A 824 13.19 -7.80 36.99
CA GLN A 824 14.51 -8.28 36.53
C GLN A 824 14.65 -9.81 36.58
N TYR A 825 13.84 -10.53 37.36
CA TYR A 825 13.84 -12.00 37.37
C TYR A 825 13.20 -12.58 36.10
N TYR A 826 12.19 -11.89 35.53
CA TYR A 826 11.61 -12.25 34.24
C TYR A 826 12.50 -11.85 33.05
N ALA A 827 13.36 -10.83 33.20
CA ALA A 827 14.42 -10.55 32.23
C ALA A 827 15.54 -11.63 32.21
N ALA A 828 15.64 -12.48 33.24
CA ALA A 828 16.63 -13.56 33.31
C ALA A 828 16.12 -14.90 32.74
N VAL A 829 14.80 -15.08 32.60
CA VAL A 829 14.19 -16.21 31.86
C VAL A 829 14.09 -15.90 30.36
N ASP A 830 14.18 -14.63 29.98
CA ASP A 830 14.23 -14.11 28.60
C ASP A 830 15.53 -14.48 27.81
N ASN A 831 16.45 -15.28 28.37
CA ASN A 831 17.76 -15.57 27.78
C ASN A 831 18.23 -17.06 27.86
N SER A 832 17.32 -18.02 28.09
CA SER A 832 17.66 -19.46 28.08
C SER A 832 16.90 -20.25 27.04
#